data_AF-A0A7W3NRA4-F1
#
_entry.id   AF-A0A7W3NRA4-F1
#
_cell.length_a   1.000
_cell.length_b   1.000
_cell.length_c   1.000
_cell.angle_alpha   90.00
_cell.angle_beta   90.00
_cell.angle_gamma   90.00
#
_symmetry.space_group_name_H-M   'P 1'
#
loop_
_entity.id
_entity.type
_entity.pdbx_description
1 polymer ?
#
loop_
_entity_poly.entity_id
_entity_poly.type
_entity_poly.pdbx_seq_one_letter_code
_entity_poly.pdbx_strand_id
1 'polypeptide(L)'
;MRTRLHGRGALFDADPAGLAPRLVGLVPGRHRAHPLEHPDEPPFVVLTGARGLGKSAVLDALQEAYRGHTPVALIDCSATQFAGPPAGRPADSWSPSAQALLVIAEQLAEPVTGAGRITFPRLMSGLVAVAAGGWGDAEAERIRREVERILLLNERGPRIGAFAGRWAGKVAAKVVAAATGAGPLVSGAIEATLESVAEGFTGHKHQKASEWYRSYPNAGGNAQRGLILLSQHFRDGDGSREHAERYLVRALLADLGEAYNGFMAKMQRLGRPLVLLDNAQTTPGPELTAAVLRDRAEGTGDRVVFVAARRGEGRAELPNAVRRQLAEVARRTGWTPDAAPSSRALLVALPPLSADDTLHIVGALCADTAVPSHLPAAAHRLTGGNPLGVVLLAESAAQHLPEVTSLGELLTAEFRPAEDQPGSPVHQALLDRLVPAAYLEELTVLAAAHDHESACALASALLPDTFGPADVRALQTLLAEEGLPVVPGQFVGDPFVRTLLLLRLHLRDEDHASWRSAHETLIAHYAEPERAPYRLYHELALGGAESAVARLRDDFADADTRMWLRTLRFIASAPYFHAHDAEGRDFGGRGDRRAAVALGVTDAGYPLPEGVDAVLHLRVRRLLHALWELTDPLVLPDPKVCDRLRFELEQLSNVRPAAGALLWRASRDWPAAALAGRPIEGPADPEDDGRGEA
;
A
#
# COMPACT_ATOMS: atom_id res chain seq x y z
N MET A 1 21.83 -0.54 7.32
CA MET A 1 20.77 -0.95 8.27
C MET A 1 19.98 -2.06 7.60
N ARG A 2 20.10 -3.31 8.06
CA ARG A 2 19.24 -4.40 7.55
C ARG A 2 17.88 -4.25 8.21
N THR A 3 16.93 -3.59 7.56
CA THR A 3 15.51 -3.70 7.93
C THR A 3 15.14 -5.17 7.79
N ARG A 4 15.02 -5.89 8.90
CA ARG A 4 14.61 -7.29 8.88
C ARG A 4 13.19 -7.32 8.33
N LEU A 5 13.00 -7.98 7.20
CA LEU A 5 11.67 -8.21 6.63
C LEU A 5 10.95 -9.29 7.45
N HIS A 6 10.45 -8.90 8.63
CA HIS A 6 9.69 -9.75 9.53
C HIS A 6 8.45 -10.31 8.83
N GLY A 7 8.16 -11.60 9.05
CA GLY A 7 7.04 -12.28 8.39
C GLY A 7 7.13 -12.41 6.86
N ARG A 8 8.29 -12.14 6.22
CA ARG A 8 8.46 -12.23 4.76
C ARG A 8 9.46 -13.30 4.28
N GLY A 9 9.89 -14.21 5.15
CA GLY A 9 10.86 -15.27 4.84
C GLY A 9 10.49 -16.11 3.60
N ALA A 10 9.21 -16.39 3.40
CA ALA A 10 8.71 -17.13 2.23
C ALA A 10 9.08 -16.52 0.86
N LEU A 11 9.49 -15.25 0.80
CA LEU A 11 10.01 -14.63 -0.43
C LEU A 11 11.53 -14.81 -0.58
N PHE A 12 12.29 -14.78 0.51
CA PHE A 12 13.75 -14.57 0.51
C PHE A 12 14.58 -15.73 1.05
N ASP A 13 13.98 -16.68 1.77
CA ASP A 13 14.72 -17.75 2.44
C ASP A 13 15.56 -18.54 1.42
N ALA A 14 16.78 -18.91 1.82
CA ALA A 14 17.68 -19.68 0.97
C ALA A 14 17.50 -21.19 1.16
N ASP A 15 17.04 -21.62 2.35
CA ASP A 15 16.81 -23.02 2.68
C ASP A 15 15.69 -23.17 3.75
N PRO A 16 14.50 -23.70 3.39
CA PRO A 16 14.07 -23.99 2.03
C PRO A 16 14.00 -22.71 1.19
N ALA A 17 14.27 -22.81 -0.11
CA ALA A 17 14.28 -21.65 -0.99
C ALA A 17 12.89 -21.02 -1.13
N GLY A 18 12.78 -19.73 -0.78
CA GLY A 18 11.58 -18.92 -0.96
C GLY A 18 11.23 -18.66 -2.43
N LEU A 19 10.22 -17.84 -2.67
CA LEU A 19 9.71 -17.57 -4.02
C LEU A 19 10.75 -16.90 -4.94
N ALA A 20 11.42 -15.84 -4.47
CA ALA A 20 12.35 -15.08 -5.31
C ALA A 20 13.50 -15.92 -5.87
N PRO A 21 14.25 -16.72 -5.08
CA PRO A 21 15.33 -17.55 -5.63
C PRO A 21 14.86 -18.54 -6.69
N ARG A 22 13.65 -19.09 -6.54
CA ARG A 22 13.06 -20.08 -7.46
C ARG A 22 12.58 -19.46 -8.77
N LEU A 23 12.25 -18.16 -8.77
CA LEU A 23 11.89 -17.42 -9.99
C LEU A 23 13.11 -16.83 -10.69
N VAL A 24 14.03 -16.24 -9.93
CA VAL A 24 15.24 -15.58 -10.44
C VAL A 24 16.29 -16.62 -10.83
N GLY A 25 16.33 -17.78 -10.18
CA GLY A 25 17.36 -18.79 -10.40
C GLY A 25 18.70 -18.43 -9.77
N LEU A 26 18.67 -17.61 -8.72
CA LEU A 26 19.86 -17.16 -7.99
C LEU A 26 19.53 -17.05 -6.49
N VAL A 27 20.47 -17.43 -5.63
CA VAL A 27 20.32 -17.29 -4.17
C VAL A 27 20.40 -15.80 -3.77
N PRO A 28 19.47 -15.27 -2.95
CA PRO A 28 19.51 -13.88 -2.47
C PRO A 28 20.85 -13.51 -1.83
N GLY A 29 21.39 -12.35 -2.22
CA GLY A 29 22.65 -11.80 -1.72
C GLY A 29 23.91 -12.61 -2.07
N ARG A 30 23.80 -13.60 -2.97
CA ARG A 30 24.92 -14.46 -3.37
C ARG A 30 24.93 -14.65 -4.87
N HIS A 31 26.11 -14.57 -5.48
CA HIS A 31 26.30 -14.93 -6.88
C HIS A 31 26.37 -16.46 -7.07
N ARG A 32 25.30 -17.17 -6.69
CA ARG A 32 25.18 -18.63 -6.77
C ARG A 32 23.84 -19.02 -7.39
N ALA A 33 23.90 -19.84 -8.44
CA ALA A 33 22.71 -20.33 -9.14
C ALA A 33 21.79 -21.16 -8.23
N HIS A 34 20.49 -21.09 -8.52
CA HIS A 34 19.44 -21.88 -7.89
C HIS A 34 18.53 -22.49 -8.99
N PRO A 35 17.99 -23.71 -8.81
CA PRO A 35 17.01 -24.26 -9.75
C PRO A 35 15.78 -23.35 -9.95
N LEU A 36 15.37 -23.20 -11.21
CA LEU A 36 14.17 -22.46 -11.61
C LEU A 36 12.93 -23.36 -11.43
N GLU A 37 11.87 -22.82 -10.85
CA GLU A 37 10.57 -23.52 -10.79
C GLU A 37 9.87 -23.51 -12.16
N HIS A 38 9.94 -22.39 -12.87
CA HIS A 38 9.26 -22.19 -14.16
C HIS A 38 10.30 -21.85 -15.25
N PRO A 39 11.00 -22.83 -15.84
CA PRO A 39 12.14 -22.61 -16.74
C PRO A 39 11.77 -22.01 -18.10
N ASP A 40 10.54 -22.25 -18.58
CA ASP A 40 10.08 -21.79 -19.89
C ASP A 40 9.42 -20.40 -19.82
N GLU A 41 8.48 -20.21 -18.90
CA GLU A 41 7.72 -18.97 -18.72
C GLU A 41 7.57 -18.66 -17.22
N PRO A 42 8.23 -17.62 -16.66
CA PRO A 42 7.98 -17.21 -15.28
C PRO A 42 6.60 -16.56 -15.12
N PRO A 43 5.91 -16.72 -13.97
CA PRO A 43 4.74 -15.91 -13.64
C PRO A 43 5.10 -14.43 -13.54
N PHE A 44 4.14 -13.55 -13.84
CA PHE A 44 4.19 -12.15 -13.45
C PHE A 44 3.69 -12.04 -12.00
N VAL A 45 4.58 -11.81 -11.04
CA VAL A 45 4.19 -11.81 -9.62
C VAL A 45 3.62 -10.44 -9.25
N VAL A 46 2.48 -10.42 -8.57
CA VAL A 46 1.86 -9.20 -8.05
C VAL A 46 1.67 -9.33 -6.54
N LEU A 47 2.44 -8.57 -5.76
CA LEU A 47 2.28 -8.46 -4.32
C LEU A 47 1.09 -7.54 -4.02
N THR A 48 0.09 -8.05 -3.32
CA THR A 48 -1.15 -7.32 -3.02
C THR A 48 -1.32 -7.03 -1.53
N GLY A 49 -2.18 -6.07 -1.22
CA GLY A 49 -2.58 -5.69 0.14
C GLY A 49 -2.76 -4.17 0.31
N ALA A 50 -3.25 -3.74 1.47
CA ALA A 50 -3.44 -2.33 1.81
C ALA A 50 -2.11 -1.54 1.91
N ARG A 51 -2.20 -0.22 2.09
CA ARG A 51 -1.06 0.65 2.41
C ARG A 51 -0.41 0.22 3.74
N GLY A 52 0.91 0.44 3.84
CA GLY A 52 1.68 0.09 5.05
C GLY A 52 2.04 -1.39 5.20
N LEU A 53 1.54 -2.32 4.37
CA LEU A 53 1.85 -3.76 4.45
C LEU A 53 3.27 -4.18 3.99
N GLY A 54 4.17 -3.20 3.78
CA GLY A 54 5.59 -3.46 3.51
C GLY A 54 5.91 -3.91 2.09
N LYS A 55 5.02 -3.69 1.11
CA LYS A 55 5.26 -4.07 -0.29
C LYS A 55 6.50 -3.35 -0.88
N SER A 56 6.60 -2.04 -0.72
CA SER A 56 7.76 -1.25 -1.17
C SER A 56 9.05 -1.73 -0.51
N ALA A 57 9.03 -1.97 0.81
CA ALA A 57 10.18 -2.51 1.53
C ALA A 57 10.59 -3.91 1.02
N VAL A 58 9.64 -4.75 0.59
CA VAL A 58 9.94 -6.03 -0.06
C VAL A 58 10.61 -5.80 -1.43
N LEU A 59 10.13 -4.86 -2.24
CA LEU A 59 10.75 -4.56 -3.53
C LEU A 59 12.17 -3.99 -3.34
N ASP A 60 12.39 -3.09 -2.38
CA ASP A 60 13.72 -2.56 -2.05
C ASP A 60 14.67 -3.67 -1.62
N ALA A 61 14.21 -4.59 -0.77
CA ALA A 61 15.02 -5.74 -0.35
C ALA A 61 15.30 -6.72 -1.49
N LEU A 62 14.37 -6.92 -2.42
CA LEU A 62 14.63 -7.70 -3.64
C LEU A 62 15.69 -7.00 -4.50
N GLN A 63 15.59 -5.69 -4.65
CA GLN A 63 16.58 -4.91 -5.37
C GLN A 63 17.96 -5.06 -4.72
N GLU A 64 18.08 -4.85 -3.41
CA GLU A 64 19.33 -4.99 -2.67
C GLU A 64 19.90 -6.41 -2.74
N ALA A 65 19.06 -7.44 -2.62
CA ALA A 65 19.50 -8.83 -2.64
C ALA A 65 20.07 -9.30 -3.98
N TYR A 66 19.64 -8.70 -5.10
CA TYR A 66 20.03 -9.13 -6.45
C TYR A 66 20.94 -8.12 -7.18
N ARG A 67 21.03 -6.88 -6.70
CA ARG A 67 21.88 -5.83 -7.26
C ARG A 67 23.33 -6.30 -7.37
N GLY A 68 23.93 -6.07 -8.53
CA GLY A 68 25.30 -6.46 -8.83
C GLY A 68 25.49 -7.96 -9.13
N HIS A 69 24.47 -8.81 -8.97
CA HIS A 69 24.55 -10.23 -9.32
C HIS A 69 23.79 -10.58 -10.60
N THR A 70 22.62 -9.97 -10.79
CA THR A 70 21.81 -10.02 -12.02
C THR A 70 21.29 -8.60 -12.30
N PRO A 71 20.96 -8.23 -13.56
CA PRO A 71 20.36 -6.93 -13.86
C PRO A 71 19.02 -6.79 -13.14
N VAL A 72 18.85 -5.68 -12.42
CA VAL A 72 17.62 -5.35 -11.70
C VAL A 72 17.20 -3.93 -12.02
N ALA A 73 15.92 -3.73 -12.30
CA ALA A 73 15.31 -2.40 -12.34
C ALA A 73 14.19 -2.32 -11.30
N LEU A 74 14.08 -1.17 -10.63
CA LEU A 74 12.98 -0.80 -9.76
C LEU A 74 12.45 0.57 -10.19
N ILE A 75 11.16 0.66 -10.48
CA ILE A 75 10.47 1.93 -10.70
C ILE A 75 9.26 2.04 -9.78
N ASP A 76 9.02 3.24 -9.26
CA ASP A 76 7.77 3.60 -8.61
C ASP A 76 6.85 4.24 -9.63
N CYS A 77 5.78 3.53 -10.03
CA CYS A 77 4.85 4.03 -11.03
C CYS A 77 4.08 5.29 -10.58
N SER A 78 4.06 5.60 -9.28
CA SER A 78 3.48 6.84 -8.77
C SER A 78 4.45 8.04 -8.76
N ALA A 79 5.70 7.85 -9.19
CA ALA A 79 6.69 8.90 -9.23
C ALA A 79 6.29 10.05 -10.18
N THR A 80 6.59 11.29 -9.78
CA THR A 80 6.23 12.52 -10.51
C THR A 80 6.77 12.56 -11.94
N GLN A 81 7.88 11.88 -12.22
CA GLN A 81 8.45 11.76 -13.58
C GLN A 81 7.54 11.02 -14.58
N PHE A 82 6.52 10.31 -14.11
CA PHE A 82 5.52 9.63 -14.92
C PHE A 82 4.18 10.37 -14.97
N ALA A 83 4.01 11.44 -14.18
CA ALA A 83 2.77 12.21 -14.12
C ALA A 83 2.55 13.13 -15.34
N GLY A 84 3.63 13.48 -16.04
CA GLY A 84 3.55 14.33 -17.24
C GLY A 84 4.87 14.43 -17.99
N PRO A 85 4.83 14.94 -19.24
CA PRO A 85 6.04 15.12 -20.03
C PRO A 85 7.01 16.11 -19.36
N PRO A 86 8.33 15.88 -19.45
CA PRO A 86 9.32 16.87 -19.07
C PRO A 86 9.10 18.21 -19.78
N ALA A 87 9.51 19.31 -19.14
CA ALA A 87 9.33 20.65 -19.69
C ALA A 87 9.91 20.77 -21.11
N GLY A 88 9.05 21.21 -22.05
CA GLY A 88 9.42 21.38 -23.45
C GLY A 88 9.34 20.11 -24.32
N ARG A 89 8.88 18.97 -23.77
CA ARG A 89 8.55 17.78 -24.56
C ARG A 89 7.08 17.79 -24.98
N PRO A 90 6.77 17.68 -26.29
CA PRO A 90 5.42 17.52 -26.81
C PRO A 90 4.71 16.30 -26.21
N ALA A 91 3.45 16.46 -25.81
CA ALA A 91 2.65 15.42 -25.17
C ALA A 91 2.28 14.26 -26.14
N ASP A 92 2.31 14.50 -27.44
CA ASP A 92 2.09 13.47 -28.47
C ASP A 92 3.31 12.53 -28.66
N SER A 93 4.49 12.97 -28.24
CA SER A 93 5.79 12.28 -28.39
C SER A 93 6.34 11.78 -27.06
N TRP A 94 5.48 11.71 -26.06
CA TRP A 94 5.78 11.23 -24.73
C TRP A 94 4.64 10.38 -24.20
N SER A 95 4.97 9.36 -23.45
CA SER A 95 4.02 8.67 -22.61
C SER A 95 4.71 8.16 -21.35
N PRO A 96 3.95 7.91 -20.27
CA PRO A 96 4.48 7.29 -19.06
C PRO A 96 5.15 5.95 -19.35
N SER A 97 4.55 5.11 -20.21
CA SER A 97 5.10 3.81 -20.60
C SER A 97 6.46 3.93 -21.29
N ALA A 98 6.59 4.85 -22.26
CA ALA A 98 7.85 5.09 -22.95
C ALA A 98 8.94 5.63 -22.01
N GLN A 99 8.56 6.51 -21.08
CA GLN A 99 9.48 7.01 -20.05
C GLN A 99 9.91 5.91 -19.07
N ALA A 100 9.01 5.03 -18.65
CA ALA A 100 9.35 3.90 -17.80
C ALA A 100 10.27 2.91 -18.50
N LEU A 101 10.04 2.61 -19.79
CA LEU A 101 10.94 1.75 -20.56
C LEU A 101 12.35 2.31 -20.65
N LEU A 102 12.50 3.63 -20.78
CA LEU A 102 13.79 4.31 -20.72
C LEU A 102 14.46 4.07 -19.36
N VAL A 103 13.79 4.40 -18.25
CA VAL A 103 14.32 4.24 -16.88
C VAL A 103 14.63 2.78 -16.55
N ILE A 104 13.80 1.83 -16.98
CA ILE A 104 14.04 0.40 -16.79
C ILE A 104 15.30 -0.02 -17.56
N ALA A 105 15.43 0.38 -18.83
CA ALA A 105 16.60 0.04 -19.63
C ALA A 105 17.89 0.63 -19.05
N GLU A 106 17.83 1.85 -18.50
CA GLU A 106 18.96 2.50 -17.80
C GLU A 106 19.46 1.64 -16.64
N GLN A 107 18.56 1.20 -15.77
CA GLN A 107 18.92 0.39 -14.61
C GLN A 107 19.38 -1.02 -15.01
N LEU A 108 18.74 -1.66 -15.99
CA LEU A 108 19.13 -2.99 -16.47
C LEU A 108 20.44 -3.00 -17.26
N ALA A 109 20.92 -1.85 -17.74
CA ALA A 109 22.20 -1.73 -18.44
C ALA A 109 23.39 -1.84 -17.49
N GLU A 110 23.21 -1.71 -16.18
CA GLU A 110 24.30 -1.79 -15.21
C GLU A 110 25.09 -3.10 -15.32
N PRO A 111 26.44 -3.05 -15.20
CA PRO A 111 27.25 -4.26 -15.25
C PRO A 111 27.03 -5.11 -14.00
N VAL A 112 27.16 -6.42 -14.13
CA VAL A 112 26.97 -7.37 -13.04
C VAL A 112 28.23 -8.20 -12.83
N THR A 113 28.29 -8.89 -11.69
CA THR A 113 29.38 -9.83 -11.40
C THR A 113 29.50 -10.83 -12.54
N GLY A 114 30.69 -10.94 -13.12
CA GLY A 114 30.99 -11.89 -14.20
C GLY A 114 30.56 -11.47 -15.61
N ALA A 115 29.73 -10.44 -15.78
CA ALA A 115 29.22 -10.04 -17.09
C ALA A 115 29.17 -8.52 -17.31
N GLY A 116 29.46 -8.08 -18.53
CA GLY A 116 29.41 -6.66 -18.90
C GLY A 116 27.99 -6.05 -18.93
N ARG A 117 27.91 -4.79 -19.33
CA ARG A 117 26.64 -4.08 -19.53
C ARG A 117 25.75 -4.72 -20.59
N ILE A 118 24.43 -4.56 -20.47
CA ILE A 118 23.46 -4.92 -21.50
C ILE A 118 23.25 -3.73 -22.43
N THR A 119 23.05 -3.99 -23.73
CA THR A 119 22.74 -2.97 -24.73
C THR A 119 21.32 -3.19 -25.25
N PHE A 120 20.60 -2.10 -25.54
CA PHE A 120 19.19 -2.13 -25.95
C PHE A 120 18.94 -1.58 -27.36
N PRO A 121 19.62 -2.08 -28.40
CA PRO A 121 19.58 -1.46 -29.72
C PRO A 121 18.18 -1.40 -30.35
N ARG A 122 17.30 -2.39 -30.11
CA ARG A 122 15.93 -2.35 -30.64
C ARG A 122 15.12 -1.28 -29.92
N LEU A 123 15.09 -1.35 -28.59
CA LEU A 123 14.33 -0.39 -27.79
C LEU A 123 14.77 1.05 -28.05
N MET A 124 16.09 1.30 -28.06
CA MET A 124 16.62 2.64 -28.25
C MET A 124 16.23 3.22 -29.61
N SER A 125 16.29 2.43 -30.70
CA SER A 125 15.85 2.89 -32.02
C SER A 125 14.37 3.28 -32.04
N GLY A 126 13.51 2.53 -31.36
CA GLY A 126 12.10 2.87 -31.23
C GLY A 126 11.85 4.13 -30.41
N LEU A 127 12.50 4.26 -29.26
CA LEU A 127 12.38 5.45 -28.39
C LEU A 127 12.87 6.72 -29.09
N VAL A 128 13.96 6.64 -29.87
CA VAL A 128 14.42 7.77 -30.70
C VAL A 128 13.39 8.14 -31.77
N ALA A 129 12.79 7.15 -32.46
CA ALA A 129 11.78 7.43 -33.47
C ALA A 129 10.51 8.07 -32.89
N VAL A 130 10.09 7.66 -31.69
CA VAL A 130 8.99 8.30 -30.95
C VAL A 130 9.36 9.72 -30.53
N ALA A 131 10.55 9.93 -29.94
CA ALA A 131 10.99 11.25 -29.49
C ALA A 131 11.13 12.25 -30.65
N ALA A 132 11.62 11.81 -31.80
CA ALA A 132 11.75 12.66 -32.99
C ALA A 132 10.40 12.98 -33.67
N GLY A 133 9.33 12.23 -33.36
CA GLY A 133 8.06 12.22 -34.09
C GLY A 133 7.23 13.50 -34.02
N GLY A 134 7.18 14.18 -32.88
CA GLY A 134 6.27 15.33 -32.67
C GLY A 134 6.96 16.65 -32.40
N TRP A 135 8.20 16.77 -32.89
CA TRP A 135 8.96 18.01 -32.78
C TRP A 135 9.09 18.66 -34.15
N GLY A 136 8.94 19.99 -34.21
CA GLY A 136 9.05 20.76 -35.45
C GLY A 136 10.48 21.16 -35.79
N ASP A 137 10.72 21.58 -37.04
CA ASP A 137 12.06 21.93 -37.59
C ASP A 137 12.81 22.97 -36.74
N ALA A 138 12.08 23.84 -36.03
CA ALA A 138 12.64 24.88 -35.15
C ALA A 138 13.21 24.36 -33.81
N GLU A 139 13.02 23.08 -33.46
CA GLU A 139 13.33 22.53 -32.13
C GLU A 139 14.51 21.54 -32.11
N ALA A 140 15.30 21.51 -33.18
CA ALA A 140 16.39 20.57 -33.44
C ALA A 140 17.40 20.42 -32.28
N GLU A 141 17.74 21.52 -31.60
CA GLU A 141 18.72 21.54 -30.51
C GLU A 141 18.21 20.86 -29.22
N ARG A 142 16.89 20.87 -29.03
CA ARG A 142 16.27 20.14 -27.93
C ARG A 142 16.12 18.65 -28.33
N ILE A 143 15.84 18.32 -29.61
CA ILE A 143 15.77 16.92 -30.10
C ILE A 143 17.14 16.29 -29.92
N ARG A 144 18.18 17.04 -30.29
CA ARG A 144 19.58 16.68 -30.08
C ARG A 144 19.84 16.26 -28.63
N ARG A 145 19.47 17.10 -27.67
CA ARG A 145 19.71 16.83 -26.24
C ARG A 145 18.95 15.60 -25.75
N GLU A 146 17.72 15.40 -26.20
CA GLU A 146 16.92 14.24 -25.81
C GLU A 146 17.43 12.95 -26.46
N VAL A 147 17.77 13.00 -27.75
CA VAL A 147 18.41 11.89 -28.45
C VAL A 147 19.77 11.60 -27.82
N GLU A 148 20.59 12.59 -27.50
CA GLU A 148 21.82 12.39 -26.73
C GLU A 148 21.52 11.71 -25.41
N ARG A 149 20.57 12.19 -24.60
CA ARG A 149 20.20 11.55 -23.33
C ARG A 149 19.84 10.08 -23.52
N ILE A 150 18.97 9.77 -24.49
CA ILE A 150 18.52 8.43 -24.83
C ILE A 150 19.71 7.57 -25.30
N LEU A 151 20.59 8.10 -26.13
CA LEU A 151 21.72 7.37 -26.72
C LEU A 151 22.93 7.22 -25.80
N LEU A 152 23.14 8.15 -24.87
CA LEU A 152 24.22 8.13 -23.87
C LEU A 152 24.07 6.96 -22.89
N LEU A 153 22.91 6.31 -22.85
CA LEU A 153 22.69 5.08 -22.07
C LEU A 153 23.54 3.89 -22.53
N ASN A 154 24.09 3.95 -23.75
CA ASN A 154 25.07 2.97 -24.23
C ASN A 154 26.54 3.38 -23.91
N GLU A 155 26.79 4.41 -23.10
CA GLU A 155 28.16 4.90 -22.87
C GLU A 155 29.07 3.95 -22.09
N ARG A 156 30.32 4.01 -22.53
CA ARG A 156 31.42 3.07 -22.36
C ARG A 156 32.38 3.50 -21.26
N GLY A 157 33.06 2.54 -20.65
CA GLY A 157 34.26 2.77 -19.86
C GLY A 157 35.43 3.42 -20.65
N PRO A 158 36.51 3.79 -19.95
CA PRO A 158 37.43 4.88 -20.32
C PRO A 158 38.27 4.73 -21.60
N ARG A 159 38.21 3.60 -22.32
CA ARG A 159 38.94 3.42 -23.59
C ARG A 159 38.08 3.49 -24.86
N ILE A 160 36.75 3.58 -24.74
CA ILE A 160 35.84 3.53 -25.89
C ILE A 160 34.84 4.73 -25.95
N GLY A 161 34.84 5.62 -24.96
CA GLY A 161 33.96 6.81 -24.89
C GLY A 161 34.05 7.74 -26.11
N ALA A 162 35.22 7.83 -26.76
CA ALA A 162 35.42 8.71 -27.92
C ALA A 162 34.57 8.34 -29.16
N PHE A 163 34.11 7.10 -29.31
CA PHE A 163 33.33 6.67 -30.48
C PHE A 163 31.80 6.81 -30.29
N ALA A 164 31.30 6.78 -29.06
CA ALA A 164 29.86 6.91 -28.77
C ALA A 164 29.43 8.38 -28.69
N GLY A 165 30.27 9.27 -28.15
CA GLY A 165 30.09 10.72 -28.32
C GLY A 165 30.13 11.16 -29.79
N ARG A 166 30.87 10.43 -30.65
CA ARG A 166 30.79 10.61 -32.11
C ARG A 166 29.47 10.10 -32.71
N TRP A 167 28.88 9.04 -32.16
CA TRP A 167 27.59 8.50 -32.61
C TRP A 167 26.43 9.42 -32.23
N ALA A 168 26.32 9.76 -30.94
CA ALA A 168 25.36 10.72 -30.43
C ALA A 168 25.55 12.08 -31.11
N GLY A 169 26.80 12.54 -31.26
CA GLY A 169 27.16 13.75 -32.00
C GLY A 169 26.87 13.71 -33.50
N LYS A 170 26.90 12.55 -34.17
CA LYS A 170 26.58 12.40 -35.60
C LYS A 170 25.07 12.35 -35.85
N VAL A 171 24.33 11.66 -34.99
CA VAL A 171 22.85 11.67 -35.01
C VAL A 171 22.36 13.08 -34.70
N ALA A 172 22.89 13.70 -33.64
CA ALA A 172 22.73 15.11 -33.31
C ALA A 172 23.00 16.04 -34.50
N ALA A 173 24.18 15.92 -35.12
CA ALA A 173 24.56 16.77 -36.25
C ALA A 173 23.69 16.56 -37.49
N LYS A 174 23.23 15.33 -37.77
CA LYS A 174 22.32 15.04 -38.88
C LYS A 174 20.88 15.51 -38.59
N VAL A 175 20.42 15.45 -37.35
CA VAL A 175 19.16 16.07 -36.92
C VAL A 175 19.23 17.59 -37.11
N VAL A 176 20.36 18.23 -36.74
CA VAL A 176 20.60 19.65 -37.02
C VAL A 176 20.65 19.93 -38.52
N ALA A 177 21.32 19.09 -39.32
CA ALA A 177 21.39 19.25 -40.78
C ALA A 177 20.02 19.10 -41.46
N ALA A 178 19.19 18.15 -41.00
CA ALA A 178 17.82 17.95 -41.46
C ALA A 178 16.92 19.13 -41.06
N ALA A 179 17.10 19.70 -39.87
CA ALA A 179 16.39 20.90 -39.41
C ALA A 179 16.74 22.17 -40.20
N THR A 180 17.96 22.25 -40.73
CA THR A 180 18.44 23.36 -41.56
C THR A 180 18.18 23.16 -43.07
N GLY A 181 17.68 21.99 -43.46
CA GLY A 181 17.39 21.60 -44.86
C GLY A 181 15.89 21.37 -45.12
N ALA A 182 15.50 21.23 -46.39
CA ALA A 182 14.10 21.15 -46.83
C ALA A 182 13.44 19.76 -46.69
N GLY A 183 13.72 18.99 -45.64
CA GLY A 183 13.23 17.61 -45.47
C GLY A 183 12.54 17.37 -44.11
N PRO A 184 11.55 16.46 -44.00
CA PRO A 184 10.85 16.22 -42.73
C PRO A 184 11.80 15.68 -41.65
N LEU A 185 11.90 16.38 -40.52
CA LEU A 185 12.77 16.05 -39.39
C LEU A 185 12.71 14.59 -38.92
N VAL A 186 11.52 14.01 -38.86
CA VAL A 186 11.31 12.60 -38.48
C VAL A 186 12.07 11.66 -39.41
N SER A 187 12.03 11.92 -40.72
CA SER A 187 12.76 11.12 -41.70
C SER A 187 14.27 11.29 -41.52
N GLY A 188 14.75 12.51 -41.27
CA GLY A 188 16.17 12.79 -41.05
C GLY A 188 16.73 12.17 -39.75
N ALA A 189 15.96 12.19 -38.65
CA ALA A 189 16.34 11.55 -37.40
C ALA A 189 16.32 10.02 -37.52
N ILE A 190 15.34 9.44 -38.21
CA ILE A 190 15.24 8.00 -38.47
C ILE A 190 16.34 7.55 -39.43
N GLU A 191 16.59 8.30 -40.51
CA GLU A 191 17.67 8.03 -41.47
C GLU A 191 19.03 8.16 -40.79
N ALA A 192 19.27 9.19 -39.97
CA ALA A 192 20.47 9.29 -39.15
C ALA A 192 20.60 8.17 -38.12
N THR A 193 19.51 7.74 -37.51
CA THR A 193 19.51 6.58 -36.58
C THR A 193 19.85 5.30 -37.34
N LEU A 194 19.26 5.08 -38.52
CA LEU A 194 19.51 3.89 -39.34
C LEU A 194 20.88 3.90 -40.02
N GLU A 195 21.37 5.05 -40.49
CA GLU A 195 22.69 5.24 -41.07
C GLU A 195 23.77 5.19 -39.99
N SER A 196 23.55 5.74 -38.81
CA SER A 196 24.51 5.63 -37.71
C SER A 196 24.55 4.21 -37.12
N VAL A 197 23.40 3.52 -37.13
CA VAL A 197 23.31 2.07 -36.99
C VAL A 197 24.18 1.46 -38.08
N ALA A 198 23.96 1.75 -39.38
CA ALA A 198 24.64 1.22 -40.59
C ALA A 198 26.13 1.57 -40.80
N GLU A 199 26.63 2.68 -40.26
CA GLU A 199 27.99 3.22 -40.46
C GLU A 199 28.90 2.91 -39.26
N GLY A 200 28.34 2.50 -38.10
CA GLY A 200 29.10 1.90 -36.99
C GLY A 200 29.61 0.47 -37.28
N PHE A 201 29.61 0.06 -38.55
CA PHE A 201 29.57 -1.33 -38.97
C PHE A 201 30.94 -2.01 -39.04
N THR A 202 31.21 -2.78 -37.97
CA THR A 202 31.63 -4.19 -38.10
C THR A 202 30.87 -5.13 -37.14
N GLY A 203 29.80 -4.69 -36.46
CA GLY A 203 29.14 -5.47 -35.39
C GLY A 203 27.76 -6.04 -35.73
N HIS A 204 27.59 -7.38 -35.65
CA HIS A 204 26.34 -8.13 -35.89
C HIS A 204 25.09 -7.69 -35.11
N LYS A 205 25.21 -6.93 -34.02
CA LYS A 205 24.08 -6.58 -33.13
C LYS A 205 23.18 -5.46 -33.70
N HIS A 206 23.74 -4.55 -34.49
CA HIS A 206 23.02 -3.39 -35.03
C HIS A 206 22.18 -3.73 -36.28
N GLN A 207 22.56 -4.77 -37.02
CA GLN A 207 21.75 -5.35 -38.09
C GLN A 207 20.39 -5.86 -37.59
N LYS A 208 20.34 -6.34 -36.34
CA LYS A 208 19.14 -6.92 -35.73
C LYS A 208 18.08 -5.89 -35.35
N ALA A 209 18.47 -4.66 -35.02
CA ALA A 209 17.51 -3.57 -34.81
C ALA A 209 16.81 -3.18 -36.11
N SER A 210 17.57 -3.12 -37.22
CA SER A 210 16.96 -2.93 -38.56
C SER A 210 16.01 -4.07 -38.90
N GLU A 211 16.44 -5.33 -38.75
CA GLU A 211 15.60 -6.51 -39.00
C GLU A 211 14.32 -6.52 -38.16
N TRP A 212 14.39 -6.13 -36.89
CA TRP A 212 13.23 -5.99 -36.02
C TRP A 212 12.19 -5.05 -36.61
N TYR A 213 12.58 -3.82 -36.96
CA TYR A 213 11.62 -2.83 -37.47
C TYR A 213 11.14 -3.09 -38.91
N ARG A 214 11.79 -3.97 -39.67
CA ARG A 214 11.21 -4.48 -40.94
C ARG A 214 9.92 -5.28 -40.72
N SER A 215 9.77 -5.89 -39.54
CA SER A 215 8.61 -6.68 -39.15
C SER A 215 7.48 -5.88 -38.52
N TYR A 216 7.67 -4.57 -38.32
CA TYR A 216 6.61 -3.71 -37.80
C TYR A 216 5.38 -3.77 -38.74
N PRO A 217 4.15 -3.81 -38.22
CA PRO A 217 2.95 -3.91 -39.05
C PRO A 217 2.93 -2.84 -40.16
N ASN A 218 2.62 -3.25 -41.39
CA ASN A 218 2.60 -2.39 -42.59
C ASN A 218 3.95 -1.77 -43.01
N ALA A 219 5.08 -2.20 -42.43
CA ALA A 219 6.41 -1.73 -42.81
C ALA A 219 6.88 -2.30 -44.17
N GLY A 220 6.27 -3.38 -44.66
CA GLY A 220 6.59 -3.97 -45.98
C GLY A 220 8.05 -4.40 -46.12
N GLY A 221 8.70 -4.81 -45.02
CA GLY A 221 10.11 -5.20 -45.02
C GLY A 221 11.11 -4.02 -45.00
N ASN A 222 10.65 -2.77 -44.86
CA ASN A 222 11.50 -1.59 -44.77
C ASN A 222 11.56 -1.06 -43.31
N ALA A 223 12.76 -1.08 -42.71
CA ALA A 223 12.97 -0.65 -41.33
C ALA A 223 12.69 0.83 -41.09
N GLN A 224 13.01 1.71 -42.04
CA GLN A 224 12.72 3.15 -41.98
C GLN A 224 11.21 3.37 -41.95
N ARG A 225 10.49 2.71 -42.84
CA ARG A 225 9.02 2.74 -42.85
C ARG A 225 8.44 2.23 -41.54
N GLY A 226 9.00 1.15 -40.99
CA GLY A 226 8.57 0.61 -39.68
C GLY A 226 8.74 1.60 -38.53
N LEU A 227 9.88 2.29 -38.44
CA LEU A 227 10.11 3.32 -37.42
C LEU A 227 9.22 4.56 -37.62
N ILE A 228 8.94 4.95 -38.87
CA ILE A 228 7.99 6.04 -39.17
C ILE A 228 6.58 5.65 -38.72
N LEU A 229 6.13 4.43 -39.04
CA LEU A 229 4.81 3.93 -38.63
C LEU A 229 4.69 3.79 -37.11
N LEU A 230 5.75 3.34 -36.43
CA LEU A 230 5.81 3.34 -34.96
C LEU A 230 5.59 4.74 -34.38
N SER A 231 6.34 5.72 -34.90
CA SER A 231 6.26 7.11 -34.47
C SER A 231 4.87 7.73 -34.76
N GLN A 232 4.27 7.39 -35.91
CA GLN A 232 2.91 7.80 -36.26
C GLN A 232 1.88 7.18 -35.32
N HIS A 233 1.85 5.86 -35.20
CA HIS A 233 0.89 5.17 -34.31
C HIS A 233 1.00 5.65 -32.85
N PHE A 234 2.20 5.98 -32.39
CA PHE A 234 2.40 6.55 -31.06
C PHE A 234 1.73 7.93 -30.89
N ARG A 235 1.79 8.79 -31.91
CA ARG A 235 1.21 10.14 -31.88
C ARG A 235 -0.30 10.17 -32.13
N ASP A 236 -0.80 9.28 -32.97
CA ASP A 236 -2.21 9.24 -33.40
C ASP A 236 -3.19 9.05 -32.23
N GLY A 237 -2.71 8.62 -31.06
CA GLY A 237 -3.52 8.43 -29.85
C GLY A 237 -4.24 7.08 -29.82
N ASP A 238 -5.08 6.88 -28.80
CA ASP A 238 -5.96 5.71 -28.63
C ASP A 238 -5.24 4.34 -28.75
N GLY A 239 -5.92 3.33 -29.31
CA GLY A 239 -5.40 1.96 -29.44
C GLY A 239 -4.15 1.84 -30.32
N SER A 240 -3.88 2.82 -31.20
CA SER A 240 -2.64 2.87 -31.99
C SER A 240 -1.42 3.15 -31.10
N ARG A 241 -1.56 4.01 -30.09
CA ARG A 241 -0.49 4.27 -29.12
C ARG A 241 -0.21 3.05 -28.26
N GLU A 242 -1.26 2.40 -27.75
CA GLU A 242 -1.13 1.16 -26.96
C GLU A 242 -0.38 0.08 -27.76
N HIS A 243 -0.66 -0.04 -29.06
CA HIS A 243 0.07 -0.94 -29.95
C HIS A 243 1.55 -0.58 -30.08
N ALA A 244 1.87 0.71 -30.29
CA ALA A 244 3.25 1.18 -30.39
C ALA A 244 4.03 0.96 -29.07
N GLU A 245 3.42 1.27 -27.93
CA GLU A 245 3.99 1.05 -26.59
C GLU A 245 4.25 -0.44 -26.32
N ARG A 246 3.28 -1.31 -26.63
CA ARG A 246 3.45 -2.76 -26.54
C ARG A 246 4.62 -3.24 -27.41
N TYR A 247 4.79 -2.66 -28.61
CA TYR A 247 5.92 -3.01 -29.48
C TYR A 247 7.28 -2.55 -28.92
N LEU A 248 7.32 -1.44 -28.16
CA LEU A 248 8.51 -1.01 -27.42
C LEU A 248 8.82 -1.95 -26.24
N VAL A 249 7.80 -2.43 -25.51
CA VAL A 249 7.97 -3.46 -24.47
C VAL A 249 8.58 -4.73 -25.08
N ARG A 250 8.07 -5.18 -26.23
CA ARG A 250 8.65 -6.32 -26.98
C ARG A 250 10.11 -6.08 -27.34
N ALA A 251 10.46 -4.87 -27.76
CA ALA A 251 11.84 -4.52 -28.11
C ALA A 251 12.78 -4.63 -26.90
N LEU A 252 12.36 -4.17 -25.71
CA LEU A 252 13.10 -4.35 -24.45
C LEU A 252 13.33 -5.85 -24.14
N LEU A 253 12.25 -6.65 -24.17
CA LEU A 253 12.32 -8.09 -23.86
C LEU A 253 13.18 -8.86 -24.86
N ALA A 254 13.13 -8.49 -26.15
CA ALA A 254 13.96 -9.09 -27.19
C ALA A 254 15.45 -8.77 -27.00
N ASP A 255 15.79 -7.54 -26.63
CA ASP A 255 17.16 -7.14 -26.32
C ASP A 255 17.70 -7.85 -25.07
N LEU A 256 16.87 -8.01 -24.02
CA LEU A 256 17.21 -8.81 -22.84
C LEU A 256 17.42 -10.29 -23.20
N GLY A 257 16.49 -10.88 -23.95
CA GLY A 257 16.60 -12.26 -24.41
C GLY A 257 17.91 -12.48 -25.17
N GLU A 258 18.27 -11.57 -26.06
CA GLU A 258 19.53 -11.62 -26.80
C GLU A 258 20.76 -11.51 -25.89
N ALA A 259 20.73 -10.64 -24.87
CA ALA A 259 21.84 -10.48 -23.93
C ALA A 259 22.14 -11.76 -23.11
N TYR A 260 21.15 -12.64 -22.95
CA TYR A 260 21.26 -13.94 -22.30
C TYR A 260 21.43 -15.11 -23.28
N ASN A 261 21.23 -14.87 -24.58
CA ASN A 261 21.38 -15.85 -25.63
C ASN A 261 22.80 -15.82 -26.21
N GLY A 262 23.68 -16.63 -25.62
CA GLY A 262 25.03 -16.89 -26.14
C GLY A 262 25.82 -17.82 -25.23
N PHE A 263 26.80 -18.56 -25.76
CA PHE A 263 27.56 -19.52 -24.96
C PHE A 263 28.31 -18.86 -23.79
N MET A 264 29.05 -17.77 -24.07
CA MET A 264 29.74 -17.00 -23.02
C MET A 264 28.76 -16.31 -22.07
N ALA A 265 27.64 -15.79 -22.58
CA ALA A 265 26.61 -15.16 -21.76
C ALA A 265 25.97 -16.16 -20.77
N LYS A 266 25.72 -17.41 -21.20
CA LYS A 266 25.21 -18.49 -20.34
C LYS A 266 26.18 -18.88 -19.22
N MET A 267 27.48 -18.71 -19.43
CA MET A 267 28.50 -18.97 -18.40
C MET A 267 28.68 -17.80 -17.44
N GLN A 268 28.47 -16.57 -17.91
CA GLN A 268 28.77 -15.33 -17.18
C GLN A 268 27.58 -14.71 -16.46
N ARG A 269 26.36 -14.87 -16.99
CA ARG A 269 25.14 -14.32 -16.41
C ARG A 269 24.37 -15.43 -15.70
N LEU A 270 24.43 -15.40 -14.36
CA LEU A 270 23.65 -16.29 -13.51
C LEU A 270 22.29 -15.68 -13.19
N GLY A 271 21.25 -16.50 -13.23
CA GLY A 271 19.88 -16.08 -12.95
C GLY A 271 19.22 -15.32 -14.10
N ARG A 272 18.01 -14.84 -13.84
CA ARG A 272 17.17 -14.06 -14.76
C ARG A 272 17.24 -12.57 -14.40
N PRO A 273 17.07 -11.67 -15.38
CA PRO A 273 16.90 -10.25 -15.10
C PRO A 273 15.58 -10.03 -14.35
N LEU A 274 15.56 -9.02 -13.49
CA LEU A 274 14.46 -8.72 -12.57
C LEU A 274 13.93 -7.29 -12.82
N VAL A 275 12.63 -7.15 -13.00
CA VAL A 275 11.94 -5.85 -13.10
C VAL A 275 10.94 -5.75 -11.97
N LEU A 276 11.10 -4.72 -11.15
CA LEU A 276 10.31 -4.45 -9.96
C LEU A 276 9.46 -3.20 -10.23
N LEU A 277 8.15 -3.31 -10.03
CA LEU A 277 7.20 -2.21 -10.27
C LEU A 277 6.49 -1.88 -8.96
N ASP A 278 6.82 -0.77 -8.32
CA ASP A 278 6.06 -0.29 -7.17
C ASP A 278 4.84 0.53 -7.63
N ASN A 279 3.80 0.55 -6.80
CA ASN A 279 2.54 1.24 -7.08
C ASN A 279 1.95 0.92 -8.46
N ALA A 280 1.99 -0.34 -8.87
CA ALA A 280 1.69 -0.79 -10.23
C ALA A 280 0.22 -0.63 -10.68
N GLN A 281 -0.69 -0.21 -9.79
CA GLN A 281 -2.04 0.23 -10.17
C GLN A 281 -2.06 1.62 -10.82
N THR A 282 -1.01 2.42 -10.64
CA THR A 282 -0.86 3.74 -11.22
C THR A 282 -0.07 3.63 -12.53
N THR A 283 -0.46 4.37 -13.57
CA THR A 283 0.26 4.46 -14.85
C THR A 283 1.74 4.82 -14.61
N PRO A 284 2.71 4.09 -15.19
CA PRO A 284 2.59 3.16 -16.32
C PRO A 284 2.41 1.68 -15.95
N GLY A 285 2.12 1.37 -14.68
CA GLY A 285 2.02 0.00 -14.19
C GLY A 285 1.00 -0.87 -14.93
N PRO A 286 -0.26 -0.44 -15.11
CA PRO A 286 -1.27 -1.22 -15.84
C PRO A 286 -0.89 -1.50 -17.29
N GLU A 287 -0.32 -0.53 -17.99
CA GLU A 287 0.07 -0.60 -19.40
C GLU A 287 1.23 -1.59 -19.60
N LEU A 288 2.28 -1.49 -18.77
CA LEU A 288 3.41 -2.42 -18.78
C LEU A 288 2.98 -3.84 -18.43
N THR A 289 2.13 -3.99 -17.41
CA THR A 289 1.60 -5.29 -16.97
C THR A 289 0.76 -5.93 -18.08
N ALA A 290 -0.16 -5.19 -18.68
CA ALA A 290 -1.01 -5.67 -19.76
C ALA A 290 -0.19 -6.08 -20.99
N ALA A 291 0.82 -5.28 -21.37
CA ALA A 291 1.69 -5.59 -22.51
C ALA A 291 2.41 -6.94 -22.33
N VAL A 292 3.04 -7.16 -21.17
CA VAL A 292 3.77 -8.40 -20.85
C VAL A 292 2.83 -9.61 -20.82
N LEU A 293 1.68 -9.49 -20.13
CA LEU A 293 0.73 -10.59 -19.98
C LEU A 293 0.13 -11.01 -21.33
N ARG A 294 -0.24 -10.05 -22.19
CA ARG A 294 -0.78 -10.35 -23.52
C ARG A 294 0.26 -10.99 -24.44
N ASP A 295 1.51 -10.52 -24.40
CA ASP A 295 2.59 -11.10 -25.20
C ASP A 295 2.87 -12.54 -24.85
N ARG A 296 2.94 -12.85 -23.55
CA ARG A 296 3.08 -14.23 -23.08
C ARG A 296 1.89 -15.09 -23.48
N ALA A 297 0.67 -14.53 -23.48
CA ALA A 297 -0.54 -15.23 -23.96
C ALA A 297 -0.52 -15.57 -25.45
N GLU A 298 0.08 -14.69 -26.26
CA GLU A 298 0.29 -14.91 -27.69
C GLU A 298 1.52 -15.82 -27.98
N GLY A 299 2.15 -16.39 -26.95
CA GLY A 299 3.32 -17.27 -27.10
C GLY A 299 4.65 -16.53 -27.30
N THR A 300 4.67 -15.21 -27.10
CA THR A 300 5.91 -14.43 -27.06
C THR A 300 6.53 -14.60 -25.68
N GLY A 301 7.34 -15.65 -25.52
CA GLY A 301 8.02 -15.93 -24.26
C GLY A 301 9.16 -14.95 -23.95
N ASP A 302 9.35 -14.66 -22.67
CA ASP A 302 10.51 -13.95 -22.14
C ASP A 302 11.06 -14.64 -20.89
N ARG A 303 12.27 -14.28 -20.48
CA ARG A 303 12.94 -14.84 -19.30
C ARG A 303 13.06 -13.84 -18.16
N VAL A 304 12.32 -12.75 -18.22
CA VAL A 304 12.38 -11.66 -17.23
C VAL A 304 11.43 -11.97 -16.09
N VAL A 305 11.93 -11.86 -14.87
CA VAL A 305 11.09 -11.96 -13.68
C VAL A 305 10.50 -10.59 -13.42
N PHE A 306 9.18 -10.51 -13.39
CA PHE A 306 8.45 -9.31 -12.98
C PHE A 306 7.88 -9.52 -11.59
N VAL A 307 8.12 -8.56 -10.70
CA VAL A 307 7.46 -8.49 -9.38
C VAL A 307 6.89 -7.08 -9.22
N ALA A 308 5.57 -6.98 -9.27
CA ALA A 308 4.85 -5.74 -9.05
C ALA A 308 4.30 -5.67 -7.62
N ALA A 309 4.26 -4.48 -7.02
CA ALA A 309 3.53 -4.19 -5.81
C ALA A 309 2.29 -3.36 -6.16
N ARG A 310 1.15 -3.78 -5.61
CA ARG A 310 -0.15 -3.19 -5.89
C ARG A 310 -0.98 -3.00 -4.63
N ARG A 311 -1.75 -1.91 -4.59
CA ARG A 311 -2.83 -1.70 -3.62
C ARG A 311 -4.12 -2.39 -4.06
N GLY A 312 -4.84 -2.99 -3.11
CA GLY A 312 -6.05 -3.77 -3.37
C GLY A 312 -5.79 -5.13 -4.04
N GLU A 313 -6.87 -5.82 -4.43
CA GLU A 313 -6.83 -7.18 -4.98
C GLU A 313 -6.79 -7.25 -6.51
N GLY A 314 -7.04 -6.13 -7.20
CA GLY A 314 -6.99 -6.04 -8.67
C GLY A 314 -7.95 -6.99 -9.40
N ARG A 315 -9.13 -7.28 -8.82
CA ARG A 315 -10.10 -8.22 -9.41
C ARG A 315 -10.61 -7.80 -10.79
N ALA A 316 -10.72 -6.50 -11.04
CA ALA A 316 -11.19 -5.96 -12.31
C ALA A 316 -10.14 -6.12 -13.43
N GLU A 317 -8.87 -5.78 -13.18
CA GLU A 317 -7.83 -5.85 -14.24
C GLU A 317 -7.22 -7.24 -14.38
N LEU A 318 -7.22 -8.05 -13.31
CA LEU A 318 -6.60 -9.37 -13.27
C LEU A 318 -7.62 -10.46 -12.86
N PRO A 319 -8.74 -10.62 -13.60
CA PRO A 319 -9.81 -11.53 -13.19
C PRO A 319 -9.35 -12.99 -13.08
N ASN A 320 -8.61 -13.49 -14.07
CA ASN A 320 -8.19 -14.90 -14.15
C ASN A 320 -6.87 -15.21 -13.43
N ALA A 321 -6.30 -14.25 -12.70
CA ALA A 321 -5.00 -14.45 -12.06
C ALA A 321 -5.06 -15.46 -10.92
N VAL A 322 -4.00 -16.26 -10.78
CA VAL A 322 -3.87 -17.22 -9.67
C VAL A 322 -3.59 -16.45 -8.39
N ARG A 323 -4.43 -16.61 -7.37
CA ARG A 323 -4.32 -15.91 -6.08
C ARG A 323 -3.80 -16.87 -5.01
N ARG A 324 -2.81 -16.43 -4.24
CA ARG A 324 -2.20 -17.19 -3.15
C ARG A 324 -1.91 -16.28 -1.96
N GLN A 325 -1.92 -16.88 -0.79
CA GLN A 325 -1.34 -16.28 0.40
C GLN A 325 0.18 -16.47 0.40
N LEU A 326 0.90 -15.57 1.07
CA LEU A 326 2.37 -15.65 1.16
C LEU A 326 2.86 -17.00 1.71
N ALA A 327 2.17 -17.59 2.68
CA ALA A 327 2.53 -18.88 3.26
C ALA A 327 2.42 -20.03 2.25
N GLU A 328 1.46 -19.96 1.31
CA GLU A 328 1.21 -21.01 0.33
C GLU A 328 2.33 -21.08 -0.72
N VAL A 329 2.96 -19.95 -1.03
CA VAL A 329 4.05 -19.87 -2.02
C VAL A 329 5.43 -20.21 -1.44
N ALA A 330 5.55 -20.51 -0.14
CA ALA A 330 6.83 -20.72 0.51
C ALA A 330 7.65 -21.87 -0.11
N ARG A 331 6.99 -22.94 -0.59
CA ARG A 331 7.65 -24.12 -1.17
C ARG A 331 7.47 -24.26 -2.68
N ARG A 332 6.26 -23.98 -3.19
CA ARG A 332 5.87 -24.07 -4.61
C ARG A 332 4.77 -23.06 -4.87
N THR A 333 4.69 -22.52 -6.09
CA THR A 333 3.60 -21.59 -6.45
C THR A 333 2.31 -22.31 -6.78
N GLY A 334 2.40 -23.52 -7.36
CA GLY A 334 1.24 -24.20 -7.95
C GLY A 334 0.56 -23.36 -9.04
N TRP A 335 1.31 -22.47 -9.69
CA TRP A 335 0.84 -21.61 -10.76
C TRP A 335 0.93 -22.35 -12.10
N THR A 336 -0.17 -22.33 -12.85
CA THR A 336 -0.29 -22.86 -14.20
C THR A 336 -1.21 -21.92 -14.99
N PRO A 337 -0.73 -21.24 -16.05
CA PRO A 337 -1.56 -20.30 -16.81
C PRO A 337 -2.55 -21.03 -17.73
N ASP A 338 -3.65 -20.35 -18.05
CA ASP A 338 -4.61 -20.74 -19.09
C ASP A 338 -4.44 -19.87 -20.37
N ALA A 339 -5.45 -19.85 -21.24
CA ALA A 339 -5.42 -19.06 -22.47
C ALA A 339 -5.58 -17.54 -22.23
N ALA A 340 -6.18 -17.11 -21.11
CA ALA A 340 -6.39 -15.71 -20.81
C ALA A 340 -5.06 -15.02 -20.44
N PRO A 341 -4.82 -13.76 -20.87
CA PRO A 341 -3.62 -13.03 -20.48
C PRO A 341 -3.43 -12.91 -18.96
N SER A 342 -4.51 -12.62 -18.22
CA SER A 342 -4.44 -12.38 -16.78
C SER A 342 -4.11 -13.62 -15.94
N SER A 343 -4.29 -14.85 -16.45
CA SER A 343 -3.89 -16.07 -15.73
C SER A 343 -2.38 -16.23 -15.60
N ARG A 344 -1.62 -15.44 -16.36
CA ARG A 344 -0.16 -15.38 -16.25
C ARG A 344 0.35 -14.55 -15.08
N ALA A 345 -0.56 -13.87 -14.38
CA ALA A 345 -0.26 -13.22 -13.13
C ALA A 345 -0.44 -14.19 -11.94
N LEU A 346 0.49 -14.12 -10.99
CA LEU A 346 0.41 -14.76 -9.69
C LEU A 346 0.29 -13.66 -8.62
N LEU A 347 -0.90 -13.50 -8.05
CA LEU A 347 -1.13 -12.56 -6.97
C LEU A 347 -0.77 -13.22 -5.64
N VAL A 348 0.11 -12.56 -4.87
CA VAL A 348 0.54 -13.00 -3.55
C VAL A 348 0.17 -11.93 -2.54
N ALA A 349 -0.84 -12.23 -1.70
CA ALA A 349 -1.24 -11.33 -0.64
C ALA A 349 -0.18 -11.29 0.47
N LEU A 350 0.26 -10.09 0.84
CA LEU A 350 1.14 -9.90 2.00
C LEU A 350 0.29 -9.81 3.27
N PRO A 351 0.42 -10.75 4.23
CA PRO A 351 -0.36 -10.69 5.46
C PRO A 351 0.14 -9.56 6.37
N PRO A 352 -0.70 -9.03 7.27
CA PRO A 352 -0.24 -8.26 8.42
C PRO A 352 0.78 -9.04 9.26
N LEU A 353 1.55 -8.34 10.07
CA LEU A 353 2.48 -8.93 11.03
C LEU A 353 1.73 -9.67 12.14
N SER A 354 2.31 -10.76 12.61
CA SER A 354 1.82 -11.44 13.80
C SER A 354 2.14 -10.64 15.07
N ALA A 355 1.49 -11.00 16.18
CA ALA A 355 1.84 -10.44 17.49
C ALA A 355 3.29 -10.78 17.89
N ASP A 356 3.81 -11.94 17.47
CA ASP A 356 5.19 -12.37 17.72
C ASP A 356 6.20 -11.56 16.89
N ASP A 357 5.90 -11.30 15.62
CA ASP A 357 6.69 -10.37 14.79
C ASP A 357 6.74 -8.98 15.43
N THR A 358 5.60 -8.50 15.96
CA THR A 358 5.50 -7.20 16.63
C THR A 358 6.36 -7.15 17.89
N LEU A 359 6.31 -8.20 18.72
CA LEU A 359 7.18 -8.35 19.88
C LEU A 359 8.66 -8.28 19.51
N HIS A 360 9.07 -8.99 18.46
CA HIS A 360 10.44 -9.00 17.99
C HIS A 360 10.91 -7.65 17.41
N ILE A 361 10.04 -6.94 16.68
CA ILE A 361 10.35 -5.60 16.15
C ILE A 361 10.50 -4.60 17.28
N VAL A 362 9.53 -4.54 18.20
CA VAL A 362 9.59 -3.62 19.36
C VAL A 362 10.82 -3.90 20.20
N GLY A 363 11.10 -5.17 20.52
CA GLY A 363 12.28 -5.54 21.28
C GLY A 363 13.61 -5.23 20.58
N ALA A 364 13.66 -5.30 19.25
CA ALA A 364 14.86 -4.98 18.48
C ALA A 364 15.11 -3.47 18.38
N LEU A 365 14.06 -2.67 18.21
CA LEU A 365 14.16 -1.21 18.08
C LEU A 365 14.31 -0.49 19.43
N CYS A 366 13.73 -1.04 20.49
CA CYS A 366 13.83 -0.52 21.85
C CYS A 366 14.86 -1.28 22.70
N ALA A 367 15.91 -1.85 22.10
CA ALA A 367 16.86 -2.73 22.80
C ALA A 367 17.53 -2.06 24.01
N ASP A 368 17.72 -0.75 23.96
CA ASP A 368 18.36 0.06 25.01
C ASP A 368 17.36 0.73 25.97
N THR A 369 16.06 0.43 25.84
CA THR A 369 14.98 1.13 26.55
C THR A 369 14.11 0.15 27.34
N ALA A 370 13.70 0.54 28.56
CA ALA A 370 12.79 -0.27 29.37
C ALA A 370 11.36 -0.20 28.80
N VAL A 371 10.95 -1.24 28.06
CA VAL A 371 9.63 -1.31 27.42
C VAL A 371 8.58 -1.92 28.36
N PRO A 372 7.40 -1.29 28.53
CA PRO A 372 6.28 -1.92 29.24
C PRO A 372 5.89 -3.25 28.59
N SER A 373 5.68 -4.31 29.40
CA SER A 373 5.43 -5.68 28.91
C SER A 373 4.20 -5.80 27.98
N HIS A 374 3.21 -4.91 28.14
CA HIS A 374 1.99 -4.91 27.34
C HIS A 374 2.10 -4.06 26.07
N LEU A 375 3.15 -3.25 25.90
CA LEU A 375 3.29 -2.35 24.74
C LEU A 375 3.27 -3.10 23.40
N PRO A 376 3.99 -4.22 23.20
CA PRO A 376 3.94 -4.92 21.91
C PRO A 376 2.55 -5.46 21.57
N ALA A 377 1.84 -6.03 22.55
CA ALA A 377 0.49 -6.54 22.34
C ALA A 377 -0.51 -5.40 22.05
N ALA A 378 -0.38 -4.26 22.74
CA ALA A 378 -1.21 -3.09 22.49
C ALA A 378 -0.91 -2.45 21.13
N ALA A 379 0.36 -2.37 20.73
CA ALA A 379 0.76 -1.88 19.40
C ALA A 379 0.23 -2.79 18.29
N HIS A 380 0.25 -4.11 18.48
CA HIS A 380 -0.38 -5.05 17.54
C HIS A 380 -1.89 -4.83 17.45
N ARG A 381 -2.57 -4.67 18.60
CA ARG A 381 -4.02 -4.39 18.67
C ARG A 381 -4.41 -3.12 17.92
N LEU A 382 -3.68 -2.02 18.15
CA LEU A 382 -3.91 -0.72 17.50
C LEU A 382 -3.71 -0.80 15.98
N THR A 383 -2.61 -1.43 15.56
CA THR A 383 -2.19 -1.43 14.15
C THR A 383 -2.80 -2.55 13.32
N GLY A 384 -3.43 -3.55 13.95
CA GLY A 384 -3.80 -4.80 13.30
C GLY A 384 -2.60 -5.57 12.73
N GLY A 385 -1.38 -5.29 13.22
CA GLY A 385 -0.14 -5.80 12.63
C GLY A 385 0.30 -5.08 11.36
N ASN A 386 -0.20 -3.89 11.05
CA ASN A 386 0.31 -3.09 9.94
C ASN A 386 1.82 -2.80 10.13
N PRO A 387 2.73 -3.31 9.27
CA PRO A 387 4.17 -3.15 9.43
C PRO A 387 4.63 -1.70 9.60
N LEU A 388 4.07 -0.77 8.82
CA LEU A 388 4.41 0.65 8.93
C LEU A 388 4.02 1.21 10.30
N GLY A 389 2.81 0.88 10.77
CA GLY A 389 2.32 1.27 12.10
C GLY A 389 3.19 0.73 13.22
N VAL A 390 3.50 -0.56 13.18
CA VAL A 390 4.33 -1.24 14.19
C VAL A 390 5.72 -0.62 14.26
N VAL A 391 6.38 -0.39 13.12
CA VAL A 391 7.72 0.18 13.08
C VAL A 391 7.73 1.61 13.61
N LEU A 392 6.83 2.49 13.14
CA LEU A 392 6.81 3.89 13.59
C LEU A 392 6.44 4.03 15.07
N LEU A 393 5.53 3.19 15.60
CA LEU A 393 5.25 3.16 17.04
C LEU A 393 6.44 2.68 17.85
N ALA A 394 7.17 1.67 17.38
CA ALA A 394 8.37 1.17 18.05
C ALA A 394 9.51 2.19 18.02
N GLU A 395 9.72 2.89 16.91
CA GLU A 395 10.70 3.97 16.80
C GLU A 395 10.32 5.18 17.68
N SER A 396 9.03 5.55 17.72
CA SER A 396 8.54 6.58 18.65
C SER A 396 8.75 6.18 20.12
N ALA A 397 8.47 4.92 20.46
CA ALA A 397 8.70 4.39 21.80
C ALA A 397 10.19 4.43 22.18
N ALA A 398 11.09 4.11 21.24
CA ALA A 398 12.53 4.20 21.47
C ALA A 398 13.00 5.65 21.76
N GLN A 399 12.32 6.66 21.20
CA GLN A 399 12.63 8.09 21.41
C GLN A 399 12.03 8.68 22.69
N HIS A 400 10.86 8.21 23.14
CA HIS A 400 10.07 8.89 24.18
C HIS A 400 9.87 8.09 25.48
N LEU A 401 10.23 6.81 25.53
CA LEU A 401 10.18 6.07 26.79
C LEU A 401 11.37 6.42 27.69
N PRO A 402 11.17 6.51 29.02
CA PRO A 402 9.97 6.14 29.79
C PRO A 402 8.98 7.29 30.05
N GLU A 403 9.13 8.45 29.41
CA GLU A 403 8.33 9.65 29.72
C GLU A 403 6.85 9.50 29.33
N VAL A 404 6.60 8.76 28.25
CA VAL A 404 5.27 8.45 27.72
C VAL A 404 4.72 7.14 28.30
N THR A 405 3.42 7.14 28.63
CA THR A 405 2.72 6.07 29.34
C THR A 405 1.58 5.40 28.56
N SER A 406 1.15 5.98 27.42
CA SER A 406 0.08 5.43 26.57
C SER A 406 0.44 5.41 25.08
N LEU A 407 -0.32 4.65 24.28
CA LEU A 407 -0.16 4.69 22.81
C LEU A 407 -0.65 6.01 22.22
N GLY A 408 -1.67 6.63 22.83
CA GLY A 408 -2.16 7.96 22.42
C GLY A 408 -1.06 9.01 22.50
N GLU A 409 -0.33 9.06 23.62
CA GLU A 409 0.83 9.93 23.81
C GLU A 409 1.97 9.61 22.83
N LEU A 410 2.24 8.33 22.51
CA LEU A 410 3.24 7.97 21.49
C LEU A 410 2.83 8.42 20.08
N LEU A 411 1.53 8.47 19.79
CA LEU A 411 0.99 8.92 18.52
C LEU A 411 1.02 10.45 18.36
N THR A 412 0.96 11.19 19.46
CA THR A 412 0.99 12.67 19.46
C THR A 412 2.39 13.24 19.70
N ALA A 413 3.31 12.43 20.24
CA ALA A 413 4.71 12.80 20.42
C ALA A 413 5.40 13.17 19.10
N GLU A 414 6.31 14.15 19.16
CA GLU A 414 7.08 14.61 18.02
C GLU A 414 8.08 13.52 17.60
N PHE A 415 7.89 12.93 16.42
CA PHE A 415 8.77 11.91 15.89
C PHE A 415 9.71 12.47 14.83
N ARG A 416 11.00 12.17 14.99
CA ARG A 416 12.04 12.52 14.02
C ARG A 416 12.58 11.26 13.34
N PRO A 417 12.26 11.03 12.06
CA PRO A 417 12.76 9.85 11.32
C PRO A 417 14.26 9.94 11.03
N ALA A 418 14.85 11.13 10.99
CA ALA A 418 16.27 11.38 10.83
C ALA A 418 16.67 12.68 11.55
N GLU A 419 17.93 12.81 11.99
CA GLU A 419 18.42 13.99 12.74
C GLU A 419 18.21 15.31 11.99
N ASP A 420 18.29 15.29 10.65
CA ASP A 420 18.19 16.47 9.79
C ASP A 420 16.76 16.79 9.31
N GLN A 421 15.76 15.98 9.67
CA GLN A 421 14.37 16.20 9.25
C GLN A 421 13.56 16.87 10.36
N PRO A 422 12.65 17.80 10.03
CA PRO A 422 11.74 18.36 11.01
C PRO A 422 10.89 17.25 11.62
N GLY A 423 10.69 17.29 12.94
CA GLY A 423 9.82 16.34 13.61
C GLY A 423 8.35 16.59 13.26
N SER A 424 7.57 15.52 13.23
CA SER A 424 6.11 15.59 13.13
C SER A 424 5.47 14.58 14.06
N PRO A 425 4.24 14.83 14.54
CA PRO A 425 3.51 13.84 15.32
C PRO A 425 3.38 12.51 14.55
N VAL A 426 3.58 11.40 15.24
CA VAL A 426 3.58 10.05 14.62
C VAL A 426 2.27 9.78 13.87
N HIS A 427 1.12 10.19 14.41
CA HIS A 427 -0.17 9.99 13.73
C HIS A 427 -0.25 10.71 12.38
N GLN A 428 0.38 11.89 12.24
CA GLN A 428 0.44 12.61 10.97
C GLN A 428 1.36 11.90 9.98
N ALA A 429 2.57 11.51 10.44
CA ALA A 429 3.51 10.75 9.61
C ALA A 429 2.92 9.40 9.11
N LEU A 430 2.04 8.78 9.91
CA LEU A 430 1.29 7.59 9.54
C LEU A 430 0.20 7.92 8.50
N LEU A 431 -0.64 8.93 8.75
CA LEU A 431 -1.72 9.32 7.84
C LEU A 431 -1.19 9.73 6.46
N ASP A 432 -0.07 10.45 6.40
CA ASP A 432 0.58 10.86 5.14
C ASP A 432 0.96 9.66 4.24
N ARG A 433 1.19 8.49 4.84
CA ARG A 433 1.60 7.27 4.15
C ARG A 433 0.44 6.28 3.95
N LEU A 434 -0.52 6.27 4.88
CA LEU A 434 -1.66 5.35 4.89
C LEU A 434 -2.89 5.87 4.16
N VAL A 435 -3.04 7.18 4.02
CA VAL A 435 -4.20 7.83 3.40
C VAL A 435 -3.73 8.70 2.22
N PRO A 436 -4.40 8.67 1.06
CA PRO A 436 -4.08 9.60 -0.01
C PRO A 436 -4.32 11.05 0.42
N ALA A 437 -3.30 11.90 0.28
CA ALA A 437 -3.34 13.30 0.74
C ALA A 437 -4.52 14.10 0.18
N ALA A 438 -4.97 13.79 -1.05
CA ALA A 438 -6.09 14.47 -1.71
C ALA A 438 -7.44 14.29 -1.02
N TYR A 439 -7.59 13.30 -0.13
CA TYR A 439 -8.86 12.99 0.56
C TYR A 439 -8.73 13.00 2.08
N LEU A 440 -7.59 13.44 2.61
CA LEU A 440 -7.31 13.38 4.05
C LEU A 440 -8.29 14.24 4.85
N GLU A 441 -8.67 15.41 4.34
CA GLU A 441 -9.58 16.33 5.02
C GLU A 441 -11.00 15.76 5.10
N GLU A 442 -11.52 15.25 3.98
CA GLU A 442 -12.84 14.64 3.90
C GLU A 442 -12.90 13.36 4.75
N LEU A 443 -11.88 12.50 4.65
CA LEU A 443 -11.80 11.27 5.45
C LEU A 443 -11.69 11.55 6.95
N THR A 444 -11.05 12.66 7.35
CA THR A 444 -10.97 13.06 8.78
C THR A 444 -12.37 13.29 9.36
N VAL A 445 -13.24 13.98 8.61
CA VAL A 445 -14.64 14.20 9.03
C VAL A 445 -15.45 12.91 8.94
N LEU A 446 -15.36 12.18 7.82
CA LEU A 446 -16.19 11.00 7.55
C LEU A 446 -15.80 9.76 8.36
N ALA A 447 -14.63 9.74 9.02
CA ALA A 447 -14.20 8.63 9.87
C ALA A 447 -15.15 8.32 11.04
N ALA A 448 -15.93 9.32 11.47
CA ALA A 448 -16.95 9.15 12.52
C ALA A 448 -18.21 8.43 12.01
N ALA A 449 -18.47 8.40 10.69
CA ALA A 449 -19.65 7.76 10.11
C ALA A 449 -19.61 6.23 10.19
N HIS A 450 -20.80 5.62 10.27
CA HIS A 450 -20.99 4.17 10.26
C HIS A 450 -21.37 3.62 8.88
N ASP A 451 -22.10 4.39 8.09
CA ASP A 451 -22.66 3.95 6.82
C ASP A 451 -22.69 5.11 5.81
N HIS A 452 -23.22 4.85 4.61
CA HIS A 452 -23.34 5.86 3.57
C HIS A 452 -24.27 7.02 3.99
N GLU A 453 -25.35 6.74 4.72
CA GLU A 453 -26.34 7.76 5.12
C GLU A 453 -25.75 8.74 6.14
N SER A 454 -25.10 8.22 7.18
CA SER A 454 -24.40 9.01 8.20
C SER A 454 -23.20 9.77 7.62
N ALA A 455 -22.49 9.19 6.64
CA ALA A 455 -21.44 9.90 5.91
C ALA A 455 -22.01 11.06 5.09
N CYS A 456 -23.16 10.88 4.43
CA CYS A 456 -23.84 11.98 3.74
C CYS A 456 -24.30 13.08 4.71
N ALA A 457 -24.82 12.71 5.88
CA ALA A 457 -25.23 13.67 6.91
C ALA A 457 -24.05 14.52 7.38
N LEU A 458 -22.88 13.92 7.64
CA LEU A 458 -21.66 14.65 7.98
C LEU A 458 -21.16 15.51 6.83
N ALA A 459 -21.14 14.99 5.60
CA ALA A 459 -20.72 15.75 4.44
C ALA A 459 -21.56 17.02 4.25
N SER A 460 -22.89 16.91 4.32
CA SER A 460 -23.77 18.07 4.20
C SER A 460 -23.64 19.07 5.34
N ALA A 461 -23.19 18.66 6.52
CA ALA A 461 -23.07 19.54 7.67
C ALA A 461 -21.69 20.22 7.77
N LEU A 462 -20.62 19.52 7.40
CA LEU A 462 -19.24 19.90 7.77
C LEU A 462 -18.25 19.97 6.60
N LEU A 463 -18.61 19.49 5.40
CA LEU A 463 -17.77 19.58 4.21
C LEU A 463 -18.28 20.67 3.26
N PRO A 464 -17.45 21.14 2.29
CA PRO A 464 -17.88 22.14 1.32
C PRO A 464 -19.11 21.68 0.54
N ASP A 465 -20.00 22.62 0.17
CA ASP A 465 -21.25 22.34 -0.58
C ASP A 465 -21.03 21.60 -1.91
N THR A 466 -19.82 21.63 -2.46
CA THR A 466 -19.41 20.89 -3.65
C THR A 466 -19.21 19.39 -3.42
N PHE A 467 -19.13 18.94 -2.17
CA PHE A 467 -18.90 17.54 -1.80
C PHE A 467 -20.24 16.90 -1.37
N GLY A 468 -20.86 16.18 -2.31
CA GLY A 468 -22.20 15.62 -2.16
C GLY A 468 -22.24 14.10 -2.00
N PRO A 469 -23.45 13.50 -2.01
CA PRO A 469 -23.62 12.05 -1.89
C PRO A 469 -22.89 11.23 -2.97
N ALA A 470 -22.73 11.79 -4.17
CA ALA A 470 -21.97 11.14 -5.25
C ALA A 470 -20.48 11.04 -4.90
N ASP A 471 -19.90 12.09 -4.31
CA ASP A 471 -18.50 12.13 -3.88
C ASP A 471 -18.26 11.18 -2.70
N VAL A 472 -19.22 11.09 -1.77
CA VAL A 472 -19.19 10.09 -0.68
C VAL A 472 -19.11 8.66 -1.26
N ARG A 473 -19.91 8.33 -2.29
CA ARG A 473 -19.83 7.01 -2.95
C ARG A 473 -18.53 6.81 -3.71
N ALA A 474 -18.06 7.84 -4.42
CA ALA A 474 -16.79 7.78 -5.13
C ALA A 474 -15.63 7.51 -4.16
N LEU A 475 -15.66 8.14 -2.98
CA LEU A 475 -14.68 7.92 -1.93
C LEU A 475 -14.76 6.50 -1.34
N GLN A 476 -15.95 5.95 -1.13
CA GLN A 476 -16.10 4.54 -0.70
C GLN A 476 -15.49 3.56 -1.71
N THR A 477 -15.74 3.77 -3.01
CA THR A 477 -15.13 2.98 -4.09
C THR A 477 -13.61 3.11 -4.06
N LEU A 478 -13.10 4.34 -3.93
CA LEU A 478 -11.67 4.60 -3.87
C LEU A 478 -10.99 3.91 -2.67
N LEU A 479 -11.61 3.94 -1.48
CA LEU A 479 -11.05 3.25 -0.30
C LEU A 479 -10.89 1.75 -0.55
N ALA A 480 -11.87 1.11 -1.20
CA ALA A 480 -11.80 -0.29 -1.58
C ALA A 480 -10.71 -0.55 -2.64
N GLU A 481 -10.55 0.33 -3.63
CA GLU A 481 -9.49 0.27 -4.64
C GLU A 481 -8.09 0.45 -4.05
N GLU A 482 -7.95 1.31 -3.04
CA GLU A 482 -6.73 1.50 -2.24
C GLU A 482 -6.45 0.31 -1.30
N GLY A 483 -7.35 -0.66 -1.26
CA GLY A 483 -7.22 -1.92 -0.53
C GLY A 483 -7.55 -1.82 0.95
N LEU A 484 -8.27 -0.77 1.38
CA LEU A 484 -8.82 -0.74 2.73
C LEU A 484 -10.00 -1.72 2.82
N PRO A 485 -10.13 -2.47 3.93
CA PRO A 485 -11.25 -3.38 4.13
C PRO A 485 -12.57 -2.64 4.16
N VAL A 486 -13.58 -3.22 3.50
CA VAL A 486 -14.97 -2.77 3.58
C VAL A 486 -15.62 -3.52 4.74
N VAL A 487 -15.96 -2.80 5.81
CA VAL A 487 -16.54 -3.39 7.03
C VAL A 487 -17.95 -2.85 7.24
N PRO A 488 -18.97 -3.71 7.36
CA PRO A 488 -20.32 -3.27 7.67
C PRO A 488 -20.37 -2.43 8.96
N GLY A 489 -21.06 -1.29 8.93
CA GLY A 489 -21.19 -0.40 10.08
C GLY A 489 -19.99 0.50 10.37
N GLN A 490 -19.02 0.58 9.46
CA GLN A 490 -17.96 1.60 9.48
C GLN A 490 -17.73 2.17 8.07
N PHE A 491 -17.71 3.50 7.94
CA PHE A 491 -17.38 4.13 6.66
C PHE A 491 -15.90 3.92 6.27
N VAL A 492 -15.00 4.14 7.24
CA VAL A 492 -13.59 3.74 7.14
C VAL A 492 -13.43 2.39 7.84
N GLY A 493 -13.37 1.32 7.06
CA GLY A 493 -13.39 -0.04 7.62
C GLY A 493 -12.06 -0.53 8.19
N ASP A 494 -10.93 0.14 7.92
CA ASP A 494 -9.66 -0.17 8.58
C ASP A 494 -9.63 0.45 9.98
N PRO A 495 -9.60 -0.35 11.07
CA PRO A 495 -9.69 0.20 12.42
C PRO A 495 -8.50 1.09 12.78
N PHE A 496 -7.30 0.77 12.27
CA PHE A 496 -6.09 1.53 12.56
C PHE A 496 -6.15 2.90 11.90
N VAL A 497 -6.44 2.96 10.60
CA VAL A 497 -6.61 4.22 9.87
C VAL A 497 -7.75 5.04 10.45
N ARG A 498 -8.89 4.40 10.79
CA ARG A 498 -10.01 5.07 11.43
C ARG A 498 -9.62 5.71 12.76
N THR A 499 -8.90 5.00 13.63
CA THR A 499 -8.42 5.56 14.91
C THR A 499 -7.51 6.77 14.68
N LEU A 500 -6.61 6.73 13.69
CA LEU A 500 -5.74 7.87 13.37
C LEU A 500 -6.53 9.08 12.84
N LEU A 501 -7.53 8.85 11.98
CA LEU A 501 -8.40 9.91 11.46
C LEU A 501 -9.26 10.53 12.56
N LEU A 502 -9.80 9.72 13.47
CA LEU A 502 -10.55 10.21 14.63
C LEU A 502 -9.66 10.98 15.60
N LEU A 503 -8.41 10.55 15.83
CA LEU A 503 -7.43 11.30 16.60
C LEU A 503 -7.12 12.65 15.93
N ARG A 504 -6.95 12.67 14.61
CA ARG A 504 -6.76 13.91 13.85
C ARG A 504 -7.98 14.82 13.94
N LEU A 505 -9.20 14.29 13.84
CA LEU A 505 -10.44 15.06 13.99
C LEU A 505 -10.53 15.68 15.38
N HIS A 506 -10.16 14.91 16.41
CA HIS A 506 -10.14 15.37 17.79
C HIS A 506 -9.12 16.50 18.00
N LEU A 507 -7.91 16.37 17.46
CA LEU A 507 -6.83 17.36 17.60
C LEU A 507 -6.90 18.52 16.59
N ARG A 508 -7.93 18.58 15.75
CA ARG A 508 -8.05 19.56 14.67
C ARG A 508 -8.16 20.99 15.19
N ASP A 509 -8.99 21.18 16.21
CA ASP A 509 -9.23 22.47 16.87
C ASP A 509 -8.81 22.37 18.33
N GLU A 510 -8.21 23.43 18.88
CA GLU A 510 -7.77 23.48 20.29
C GLU A 510 -8.92 23.28 21.29
N ASP A 511 -10.15 23.67 20.92
CA ASP A 511 -11.37 23.51 21.72
C ASP A 511 -12.21 22.29 21.29
N HIS A 512 -11.64 21.45 20.42
CA HIS A 512 -12.26 20.26 19.84
C HIS A 512 -13.62 20.53 19.17
N ALA A 513 -13.85 21.74 18.63
CA ALA A 513 -15.12 22.12 18.00
C ALA A 513 -15.54 21.15 16.88
N SER A 514 -14.64 20.83 15.94
CA SER A 514 -14.94 19.91 14.83
C SER A 514 -15.34 18.51 15.31
N TRP A 515 -14.68 18.01 16.36
CA TRP A 515 -15.04 16.74 17.00
C TRP A 515 -16.46 16.79 17.57
N ARG A 516 -16.77 17.83 18.34
CA ARG A 516 -18.11 18.01 18.93
C ARG A 516 -19.17 18.10 17.86
N SER A 517 -18.98 18.96 16.86
CA SER A 517 -19.94 19.16 15.77
C SER A 517 -20.18 17.89 14.95
N ALA A 518 -19.16 17.07 14.70
CA ALA A 518 -19.34 15.79 14.00
C ALA A 518 -20.21 14.82 14.79
N HIS A 519 -19.91 14.63 16.07
CA HIS A 519 -20.68 13.74 16.93
C HIS A 519 -22.10 14.26 17.21
N GLU A 520 -22.30 15.55 17.44
CA GLU A 520 -23.62 16.19 17.60
C GLU A 520 -24.48 16.03 16.33
N THR A 521 -23.88 16.18 15.15
CA THR A 521 -24.54 15.94 13.86
C THR A 521 -25.04 14.49 13.75
N LEU A 522 -24.21 13.52 14.15
CA LEU A 522 -24.59 12.10 14.14
C LEU A 522 -25.60 11.74 15.22
N ILE A 523 -25.56 12.38 16.39
CA ILE A 523 -26.60 12.26 17.42
C ILE A 523 -27.95 12.71 16.85
N ALA A 524 -27.98 13.85 16.16
CA ALA A 524 -29.19 14.36 15.52
C ALA A 524 -29.67 13.44 14.37
N HIS A 525 -28.75 12.87 13.59
CA HIS A 525 -29.06 11.92 12.52
C HIS A 525 -29.70 10.63 13.06
N TYR A 526 -29.25 10.12 14.20
CA TYR A 526 -29.75 8.89 14.83
C TYR A 526 -30.84 9.13 15.89
N ALA A 527 -31.70 10.13 15.70
CA ALA A 527 -32.78 10.47 16.64
C ALA A 527 -33.87 9.38 16.77
N GLU A 528 -34.00 8.48 15.78
CA GLU A 528 -34.98 7.39 15.77
C GLU A 528 -34.69 6.34 16.87
N PRO A 529 -35.70 5.87 17.62
CA PRO A 529 -35.51 4.87 18.69
C PRO A 529 -34.84 3.57 18.25
N GLU A 530 -35.12 3.11 17.02
CA GLU A 530 -34.54 1.88 16.45
C GLU A 530 -33.03 2.01 16.21
N ARG A 531 -32.55 3.25 16.00
CA ARG A 531 -31.14 3.57 15.80
C ARG A 531 -30.45 4.04 17.09
N ALA A 532 -31.12 3.92 18.25
CA ALA A 532 -30.62 4.39 19.54
C ALA A 532 -29.19 3.91 19.89
N PRO A 533 -28.74 2.67 19.60
CA PRO A 533 -27.36 2.27 19.88
C PRO A 533 -26.31 3.17 19.21
N TYR A 534 -26.55 3.61 17.96
CA TYR A 534 -25.65 4.51 17.23
C TYR A 534 -25.64 5.91 17.86
N ARG A 535 -26.80 6.44 18.24
CA ARG A 535 -26.89 7.70 18.99
C ARG A 535 -26.09 7.63 20.31
N LEU A 536 -26.29 6.57 21.09
CA LEU A 536 -25.60 6.34 22.37
C LEU A 536 -24.09 6.19 22.21
N TYR A 537 -23.64 5.58 21.11
CA TYR A 537 -22.22 5.52 20.75
C TYR A 537 -21.63 6.94 20.58
N HIS A 538 -22.32 7.83 19.87
CA HIS A 538 -21.84 9.21 19.67
C HIS A 538 -21.96 10.07 20.93
N GLU A 539 -23.01 9.89 21.74
CA GLU A 539 -23.12 10.53 23.07
C GLU A 539 -21.95 10.10 23.97
N LEU A 540 -21.61 8.81 23.98
CA LEU A 540 -20.50 8.29 24.76
C LEU A 540 -19.15 8.85 24.27
N ALA A 541 -18.94 8.99 22.96
CA ALA A 541 -17.74 9.63 22.40
C ALA A 541 -17.58 11.10 22.83
N LEU A 542 -18.67 11.79 23.18
CA LEU A 542 -18.66 13.13 23.79
C LEU A 542 -18.51 13.11 25.32
N GLY A 543 -18.39 11.93 25.93
CA GLY A 543 -18.29 11.76 27.38
C GLY A 543 -19.62 11.56 28.11
N GLY A 544 -20.76 11.60 27.40
CA GLY A 544 -22.10 11.41 27.96
C GLY A 544 -22.44 9.93 28.11
N ALA A 545 -22.22 9.37 29.31
CA ALA A 545 -22.46 7.94 29.57
C ALA A 545 -23.86 7.63 30.13
N GLU A 546 -24.57 8.65 30.61
CA GLU A 546 -25.81 8.52 31.40
C GLU A 546 -26.91 7.82 30.61
N SER A 547 -27.16 8.24 29.38
CA SER A 547 -28.16 7.63 28.50
C SER A 547 -27.84 6.18 28.19
N ALA A 548 -26.56 5.85 27.98
CA ALA A 548 -26.11 4.50 27.68
C ALA A 548 -26.29 3.57 28.89
N VAL A 549 -25.91 4.04 30.08
CA VAL A 549 -26.10 3.28 31.33
C VAL A 549 -27.59 3.07 31.62
N ALA A 550 -28.42 4.10 31.43
CA ALA A 550 -29.86 3.98 31.62
C ALA A 550 -30.46 2.93 30.67
N ARG A 551 -30.15 3.02 29.36
CA ARG A 551 -30.63 2.06 28.37
C ARG A 551 -30.18 0.63 28.68
N LEU A 552 -28.90 0.43 28.96
CA LEU A 552 -28.35 -0.90 29.26
C LEU A 552 -28.94 -1.49 30.55
N ARG A 553 -29.21 -0.66 31.57
CA ARG A 553 -29.91 -1.09 32.79
C ARG A 553 -31.33 -1.53 32.48
N ASP A 554 -32.08 -0.69 31.76
CA ASP A 554 -33.50 -0.90 31.51
C ASP A 554 -33.74 -2.12 30.62
N ASP A 555 -32.87 -2.35 29.64
CA ASP A 555 -32.93 -3.53 28.77
C ASP A 555 -32.45 -4.82 29.44
N PHE A 556 -31.74 -4.75 30.58
CA PHE A 556 -31.03 -5.92 31.13
C PHE A 556 -31.96 -7.09 31.49
N ALA A 557 -33.17 -6.80 31.97
CA ALA A 557 -34.13 -7.82 32.40
C ALA A 557 -34.83 -8.52 31.22
N ASP A 558 -35.14 -7.76 30.17
CA ASP A 558 -36.05 -8.18 29.11
C ASP A 558 -35.34 -8.54 27.80
N ALA A 559 -34.17 -7.95 27.52
CA ALA A 559 -33.43 -8.24 26.30
C ALA A 559 -32.82 -9.65 26.30
N ASP A 560 -32.68 -10.22 25.11
CA ASP A 560 -31.83 -11.38 24.89
C ASP A 560 -30.38 -11.06 25.32
N THR A 561 -29.73 -11.96 26.06
CA THR A 561 -28.41 -11.70 26.64
C THR A 561 -27.32 -11.53 25.58
N ARG A 562 -27.40 -12.24 24.44
CA ARG A 562 -26.46 -12.05 23.33
C ARG A 562 -26.65 -10.67 22.72
N MET A 563 -27.89 -10.24 22.47
CA MET A 563 -28.18 -8.90 21.98
C MET A 563 -27.71 -7.82 22.95
N TRP A 564 -27.96 -7.98 24.25
CA TRP A 564 -27.51 -7.04 25.28
C TRP A 564 -25.99 -6.90 25.34
N LEU A 565 -25.25 -8.01 25.30
CA LEU A 565 -23.78 -8.00 25.26
C LEU A 565 -23.25 -7.36 23.96
N ARG A 566 -23.90 -7.62 22.83
CA ARG A 566 -23.58 -7.00 21.54
C ARG A 566 -23.78 -5.48 21.59
N THR A 567 -24.90 -5.01 22.16
CA THR A 567 -25.20 -3.58 22.34
C THR A 567 -24.21 -2.91 23.29
N LEU A 568 -23.90 -3.54 24.44
CA LEU A 568 -22.89 -3.06 25.39
C LEU A 568 -21.53 -2.88 24.69
N ARG A 569 -21.07 -3.90 23.96
CA ARG A 569 -19.80 -3.85 23.24
C ARG A 569 -19.78 -2.79 22.15
N PHE A 570 -20.87 -2.69 21.38
CA PHE A 570 -20.99 -1.69 20.33
C PHE A 570 -20.91 -0.27 20.90
N ILE A 571 -21.68 0.04 21.96
CA ILE A 571 -21.63 1.35 22.60
C ILE A 571 -20.24 1.61 23.19
N ALA A 572 -19.66 0.62 23.90
CA ALA A 572 -18.34 0.74 24.50
C ALA A 572 -17.20 0.91 23.49
N SER A 573 -17.38 0.57 22.20
CA SER A 573 -16.35 0.83 21.19
C SER A 573 -16.33 2.29 20.72
N ALA A 574 -17.08 3.19 21.35
CA ALA A 574 -17.00 4.62 21.12
C ALA A 574 -15.56 5.13 21.33
N PRO A 575 -15.01 5.94 20.42
CA PRO A 575 -13.68 6.50 20.58
C PRO A 575 -13.64 7.40 21.81
N TYR A 576 -12.50 7.40 22.49
CA TYR A 576 -12.26 8.24 23.65
C TYR A 576 -10.88 8.89 23.52
N PHE A 577 -10.87 10.20 23.60
CA PHE A 577 -9.64 10.99 23.61
C PHE A 577 -9.59 11.95 24.81
N HIS A 578 -10.57 11.86 25.73
CA HIS A 578 -10.76 12.89 26.75
C HIS A 578 -9.76 12.77 27.89
N ALA A 579 -9.05 13.86 28.11
CA ALA A 579 -8.80 14.40 29.44
C ALA A 579 -9.13 15.90 29.42
N HIS A 580 -10.37 16.34 29.14
CA HIS A 580 -10.72 17.78 29.14
C HIS A 580 -11.94 18.13 30.01
N ASP A 581 -11.97 19.34 30.57
CA ASP A 581 -13.08 19.90 31.34
C ASP A 581 -14.25 20.39 30.45
N ALA A 582 -15.33 20.87 31.08
CA ALA A 582 -16.53 21.32 30.38
C ALA A 582 -16.30 22.55 29.49
N GLU A 583 -15.14 23.21 29.62
CA GLU A 583 -14.69 24.33 28.81
C GLU A 583 -13.67 23.90 27.74
N GLY A 584 -13.44 22.59 27.56
CA GLY A 584 -12.55 22.04 26.54
C GLY A 584 -11.07 22.11 26.90
N ARG A 585 -10.70 22.40 28.16
CA ARG A 585 -9.29 22.46 28.58
C ARG A 585 -8.81 21.11 29.08
N ASP A 586 -7.61 20.71 28.67
CA ASP A 586 -6.94 19.53 29.18
C ASP A 586 -6.88 19.55 30.72
N PHE A 587 -7.48 18.56 31.38
CA PHE A 587 -7.18 18.23 32.75
C PHE A 587 -5.68 17.97 32.84
N GLY A 588 -4.95 18.84 33.53
CA GLY A 588 -3.56 18.60 33.93
C GLY A 588 -3.37 17.41 34.89
N GLY A 589 -4.37 16.54 35.05
CA GLY A 589 -4.32 15.31 35.82
C GLY A 589 -4.17 14.11 34.90
N ARG A 590 -3.05 13.40 35.02
CA ARG A 590 -2.62 12.24 34.20
C ARG A 590 -3.51 10.97 34.31
N GLY A 591 -4.81 11.08 34.55
CA GLY A 591 -5.68 9.92 34.86
C GLY A 591 -6.88 9.80 33.93
N ASP A 592 -6.99 8.65 33.25
CA ASP A 592 -8.22 8.22 32.57
C ASP A 592 -9.34 8.07 33.62
N ARG A 593 -10.40 8.87 33.48
CA ARG A 593 -11.56 8.82 34.39
C ARG A 593 -12.32 7.51 34.27
N ARG A 594 -12.24 6.81 33.13
CA ARG A 594 -12.92 5.52 32.91
C ARG A 594 -12.43 4.47 33.89
N ALA A 595 -11.11 4.37 34.12
CA ALA A 595 -10.53 3.45 35.09
C ALA A 595 -11.07 3.71 36.51
N ALA A 596 -11.08 4.99 36.93
CA ALA A 596 -11.59 5.37 38.24
C ALA A 596 -13.09 5.04 38.41
N VAL A 597 -13.89 5.23 37.35
CA VAL A 597 -15.30 4.84 37.34
C VAL A 597 -15.44 3.32 37.38
N ALA A 598 -14.76 2.58 36.51
CA ALA A 598 -14.79 1.12 36.46
C ALA A 598 -14.49 0.48 37.83
N LEU A 599 -13.44 0.97 38.50
CA LEU A 599 -13.01 0.53 39.82
C LEU A 599 -13.95 0.97 40.96
N GLY A 600 -14.98 1.78 40.68
CA GLY A 600 -15.98 2.23 41.65
C GLY A 600 -15.51 3.36 42.56
N VAL A 601 -14.38 4.01 42.25
CA VAL A 601 -13.82 5.11 43.05
C VAL A 601 -14.77 6.31 43.11
N THR A 602 -15.58 6.50 42.07
CA THR A 602 -16.51 7.63 41.93
C THR A 602 -17.94 7.35 42.41
N ASP A 603 -18.25 6.12 42.84
CA ASP A 603 -19.64 5.71 43.12
C ASP A 603 -20.28 6.49 44.27
N ALA A 604 -19.50 6.80 45.32
CA ALA A 604 -20.01 7.47 46.52
C ALA A 604 -20.51 8.91 46.25
N GLY A 605 -20.00 9.56 45.20
CA GLY A 605 -20.38 10.93 44.79
C GLY A 605 -21.29 10.99 43.58
N TYR A 606 -21.72 9.85 43.03
CA TYR A 606 -22.50 9.80 41.80
C TYR A 606 -24.00 9.96 42.09
N PRO A 607 -24.70 10.96 41.50
CA PRO A 607 -26.12 11.16 41.72
C PRO A 607 -26.93 10.07 41.00
N LEU A 608 -27.62 9.23 41.78
CA LEU A 608 -28.47 8.18 41.24
C LEU A 608 -29.83 8.75 40.79
N PRO A 609 -30.36 8.32 39.63
CA PRO A 609 -31.73 8.66 39.23
C PRO A 609 -32.77 8.15 40.24
N GLU A 610 -33.85 8.89 40.45
CA GLU A 610 -34.92 8.48 41.35
C GLU A 610 -35.67 7.24 40.83
N GLY A 611 -36.03 6.33 41.73
CA GLY A 611 -36.87 5.16 41.42
C GLY A 611 -36.17 3.99 40.71
N VAL A 612 -34.84 4.03 40.55
CA VAL A 612 -34.08 2.97 39.86
C VAL A 612 -33.39 2.02 40.83
N ASP A 613 -33.12 0.79 40.39
CA ASP A 613 -32.24 -0.14 41.13
C ASP A 613 -30.81 0.42 41.14
N ALA A 614 -30.43 1.00 42.26
CA ALA A 614 -29.12 1.60 42.49
C ALA A 614 -27.97 0.61 42.31
N VAL A 615 -28.16 -0.66 42.71
CA VAL A 615 -27.14 -1.68 42.62
C VAL A 615 -26.92 -2.05 41.15
N LEU A 616 -27.98 -2.38 40.42
CA LEU A 616 -27.88 -2.71 39.00
C LEU A 616 -27.32 -1.53 38.19
N HIS A 617 -27.77 -0.30 38.47
CA HIS A 617 -27.31 0.89 37.78
C HIS A 617 -25.80 1.11 37.95
N LEU A 618 -25.27 1.07 39.18
CA LEU A 618 -23.83 1.22 39.41
C LEU A 618 -23.02 0.07 38.81
N ARG A 619 -23.54 -1.17 38.80
CA ARG A 619 -22.89 -2.30 38.13
C ARG A 619 -22.77 -2.08 36.63
N VAL A 620 -23.87 -1.69 35.97
CA VAL A 620 -23.87 -1.38 34.52
C VAL A 620 -22.95 -0.21 34.21
N ARG A 621 -22.95 0.85 35.04
CA ARG A 621 -22.04 1.99 34.89
C ARG A 621 -20.58 1.56 34.91
N ARG A 622 -20.18 0.79 35.92
CA ARG A 622 -18.80 0.29 36.06
C ARG A 622 -18.42 -0.64 34.92
N LEU A 623 -19.34 -1.52 34.51
CA LEU A 623 -19.16 -2.44 33.40
C LEU A 623 -18.94 -1.70 32.07
N LEU A 624 -19.76 -0.69 31.77
CA LEU A 624 -19.62 0.12 30.56
C LEU A 624 -18.25 0.80 30.52
N HIS A 625 -17.82 1.45 31.60
CA HIS A 625 -16.53 2.14 31.63
C HIS A 625 -15.34 1.19 31.59
N ALA A 626 -15.43 0.03 32.26
CA ALA A 626 -14.39 -1.00 32.19
C ALA A 626 -14.22 -1.52 30.76
N LEU A 627 -15.33 -1.81 30.08
CA LEU A 627 -15.27 -2.27 28.70
C LEU A 627 -14.78 -1.17 27.77
N TRP A 628 -15.27 0.07 27.95
CA TRP A 628 -14.90 1.22 27.13
C TRP A 628 -13.40 1.50 27.15
N GLU A 629 -12.76 1.42 28.33
CA GLU A 629 -11.31 1.53 28.46
C GLU A 629 -10.57 0.35 27.80
N LEU A 630 -11.03 -0.88 28.01
CA LEU A 630 -10.35 -2.08 27.51
C LEU A 630 -10.52 -2.29 25.99
N THR A 631 -11.57 -1.73 25.39
CA THR A 631 -11.76 -1.69 23.93
C THR A 631 -11.00 -0.55 23.25
N ASP A 632 -10.47 0.40 24.02
CA ASP A 632 -9.73 1.54 23.48
C ASP A 632 -8.39 1.08 22.86
N PRO A 633 -8.17 1.33 21.56
CA PRO A 633 -6.92 0.95 20.91
C PRO A 633 -5.72 1.80 21.38
N LEU A 634 -5.93 2.91 22.08
CA LEU A 634 -4.86 3.82 22.52
C LEU A 634 -4.39 3.61 23.97
N VAL A 635 -5.09 2.75 24.73
CA VAL A 635 -4.80 2.49 26.14
C VAL A 635 -4.05 1.18 26.34
N LEU A 636 -3.06 1.17 27.23
CA LEU A 636 -2.43 -0.06 27.69
C LEU A 636 -3.37 -0.77 28.68
N PRO A 637 -3.70 -2.06 28.49
CA PRO A 637 -4.69 -2.74 29.32
C PRO A 637 -4.26 -2.82 30.80
N ASP A 638 -5.09 -2.29 31.72
CA ASP A 638 -4.86 -2.38 33.18
C ASP A 638 -5.42 -3.70 33.75
N PRO A 639 -4.58 -4.56 34.37
CA PRO A 639 -5.02 -5.78 35.03
C PRO A 639 -6.13 -5.58 36.08
N LYS A 640 -6.14 -4.45 36.80
CA LYS A 640 -7.16 -4.17 37.83
C LYS A 640 -8.53 -3.93 37.20
N VAL A 641 -8.57 -3.22 36.07
CA VAL A 641 -9.81 -2.99 35.32
C VAL A 641 -10.30 -4.31 34.69
N CYS A 642 -9.39 -5.16 34.23
CA CYS A 642 -9.70 -6.53 33.78
C CYS A 642 -10.34 -7.40 34.88
N ASP A 643 -9.79 -7.39 36.10
CA ASP A 643 -10.36 -8.13 37.23
C ASP A 643 -11.72 -7.57 37.64
N ARG A 644 -11.89 -6.24 37.52
CA ARG A 644 -13.16 -5.58 37.79
C ARG A 644 -14.23 -5.92 36.76
N LEU A 645 -13.88 -5.94 35.48
CA LEU A 645 -14.74 -6.38 34.38
C LEU A 645 -15.24 -7.81 34.63
N ARG A 646 -14.32 -8.73 34.99
CA ARG A 646 -14.65 -10.12 35.34
C ARG A 646 -15.68 -10.16 36.47
N PHE A 647 -15.39 -9.46 37.57
CA PHE A 647 -16.24 -9.44 38.75
C PHE A 647 -17.66 -8.98 38.42
N GLU A 648 -17.82 -7.86 37.69
CA GLU A 648 -19.17 -7.35 37.40
C GLU A 648 -19.98 -8.28 36.49
N LEU A 649 -19.36 -8.88 35.47
CA LEU A 649 -20.03 -9.85 34.60
C LEU A 649 -20.45 -11.13 35.35
N GLU A 650 -19.60 -11.64 36.25
CA GLU A 650 -19.95 -12.79 37.10
C GLU A 650 -21.15 -12.47 38.00
N GLN A 651 -21.18 -11.26 38.56
CA GLN A 651 -22.28 -10.85 39.42
C GLN A 651 -23.59 -10.70 38.64
N LEU A 652 -23.55 -10.13 37.43
CA LEU A 652 -24.71 -10.08 36.54
C LEU A 652 -25.18 -11.48 36.12
N SER A 653 -24.27 -12.43 35.94
CA SER A 653 -24.62 -13.82 35.61
C SER A 653 -25.47 -14.49 36.69
N ASN A 654 -25.24 -14.14 37.96
CA ASN A 654 -26.03 -14.65 39.09
C ASN A 654 -27.44 -14.06 39.14
N VAL A 655 -27.65 -12.87 38.57
CA VAL A 655 -28.96 -12.20 38.53
C VAL A 655 -29.89 -12.82 37.47
N ARG A 656 -29.35 -13.39 36.38
CA ARG A 656 -30.11 -14.11 35.33
C ARG A 656 -29.63 -15.55 35.13
N PRO A 657 -29.93 -16.52 36.02
CA PRO A 657 -29.40 -17.88 35.94
C PRO A 657 -29.72 -18.62 34.62
N ALA A 658 -30.91 -18.42 34.06
CA ALA A 658 -31.34 -19.07 32.80
C ALA A 658 -30.59 -18.56 31.55
N ALA A 659 -29.96 -17.39 31.62
CA ALA A 659 -29.17 -16.78 30.54
C ALA A 659 -27.71 -16.46 30.95
N GLY A 660 -27.32 -16.86 32.17
CA GLY A 660 -26.06 -16.47 32.81
C GLY A 660 -24.82 -17.12 32.19
N ALA A 661 -24.96 -18.18 31.41
CA ALA A 661 -23.85 -18.88 30.77
C ALA A 661 -23.05 -17.97 29.81
N LEU A 662 -23.72 -17.10 29.06
CA LEU A 662 -23.06 -16.15 28.15
C LEU A 662 -22.31 -15.05 28.91
N LEU A 663 -22.91 -14.51 29.99
CA LEU A 663 -22.29 -13.52 30.86
C LEU A 663 -21.06 -14.09 31.58
N TRP A 664 -21.17 -15.32 32.08
CA TRP A 664 -20.07 -16.03 32.71
C TRP A 664 -18.94 -16.37 31.73
N ARG A 665 -19.27 -16.73 30.47
CA ARG A 665 -18.25 -16.92 29.44
C ARG A 665 -17.54 -15.59 29.13
N ALA A 666 -18.30 -14.51 28.94
CA ALA A 666 -17.75 -13.18 28.70
C ALA A 666 -16.83 -12.71 29.85
N SER A 667 -17.13 -13.03 31.11
CA SER A 667 -16.29 -12.67 32.25
C SER A 667 -14.88 -13.28 32.22
N ARG A 668 -14.70 -14.37 31.47
CA ARG A 668 -13.41 -15.04 31.28
C ARG A 668 -12.73 -14.62 29.99
N ASP A 669 -13.48 -14.65 28.89
CA ASP A 669 -12.96 -14.44 27.54
C ASP A 669 -12.53 -12.98 27.33
N TRP A 670 -13.30 -12.00 27.82
CA TRP A 670 -13.03 -10.58 27.55
C TRP A 670 -11.77 -10.05 28.25
N PRO A 671 -11.55 -10.25 29.56
CA PRO A 671 -10.31 -9.81 30.21
C PRO A 671 -9.07 -10.51 29.64
N ALA A 672 -9.20 -11.80 29.28
CA ALA A 672 -8.10 -12.55 28.67
C ALA A 672 -7.75 -12.04 27.27
N ALA A 673 -8.75 -11.68 26.46
CA ALA A 673 -8.54 -11.05 25.16
C ALA A 673 -7.85 -9.70 25.30
N ALA A 674 -8.33 -8.83 26.20
CA ALA A 674 -7.77 -7.49 26.42
C ALA A 674 -6.28 -7.54 26.81
N LEU A 675 -5.91 -8.39 27.79
CA LEU A 675 -4.52 -8.56 28.23
C LEU A 675 -3.61 -9.15 27.15
N ALA A 676 -4.16 -9.98 26.26
CA ALA A 676 -3.45 -10.55 25.13
C ALA A 676 -3.37 -9.61 23.92
N GLY A 677 -3.92 -8.40 23.99
CA GLY A 677 -3.99 -7.47 22.86
C GLY A 677 -4.93 -7.93 21.74
N ARG A 678 -5.87 -8.84 22.02
CA ARG A 678 -6.85 -9.32 21.04
C ARG A 678 -8.14 -8.49 21.12
N PRO A 679 -8.88 -8.35 20.00
CA PRO A 679 -10.22 -7.77 20.03
C PRO A 679 -11.13 -8.51 21.00
N ILE A 680 -12.03 -7.78 21.67
CA ILE A 680 -13.04 -8.38 22.55
C ILE A 680 -14.19 -8.91 21.68
N GLU A 681 -14.23 -10.22 21.49
CA GLU A 681 -15.23 -10.90 20.69
C GLU A 681 -16.53 -11.18 21.46
N GLY A 682 -17.65 -11.17 20.74
CA GLY A 682 -18.95 -11.52 21.27
C GLY A 682 -19.17 -13.03 21.20
N PRO A 683 -20.20 -13.56 21.84
CA PRO A 683 -20.55 -14.96 21.66
C PRO A 683 -20.90 -15.23 20.19
N ALA A 684 -20.13 -16.11 19.54
CA ALA A 684 -20.29 -16.46 18.13
C ALA A 684 -21.73 -16.84 17.77
N ASP A 685 -22.16 -16.47 16.56
CA ASP A 685 -23.38 -17.02 15.95
C ASP A 685 -23.06 -18.41 15.38
N PRO A 686 -23.92 -19.42 15.62
CA PRO A 686 -23.72 -20.76 15.07
C PRO A 686 -23.80 -20.81 13.53
N GLU A 687 -24.13 -19.71 12.86
CA GLU A 687 -24.22 -19.62 11.38
C GLU A 687 -22.96 -19.07 10.71
N ASP A 688 -21.96 -18.58 11.45
CA ASP A 688 -20.72 -18.00 10.87
C ASP A 688 -19.59 -19.04 10.69
N ASP A 689 -19.85 -20.31 11.05
CA ASP A 689 -18.99 -21.45 10.72
C ASP A 689 -19.21 -21.86 9.24
N GLY A 690 -18.58 -21.14 8.32
CA GLY A 690 -18.07 -21.73 7.09
C GLY A 690 -19.06 -21.96 5.93
N ARG A 691 -19.80 -20.94 5.53
CA ARG A 691 -20.26 -20.82 4.13
C ARG A 691 -19.76 -19.52 3.50
N GLY A 692 -18.44 -19.49 3.28
CA GLY A 692 -17.92 -18.73 2.15
C GLY A 692 -18.40 -19.41 0.87
N GLU A 693 -19.37 -18.80 0.19
CA GLU A 693 -19.62 -19.15 -1.21
C GLU A 693 -18.48 -18.55 -2.06
N ALA A 694 -17.96 -19.42 -2.91
CA ALA A 694 -16.73 -19.37 -3.71
C ALA A 694 -16.54 -18.14 -4.61
#